data_AF-A0A9D6TAL7-F1
#
_entry.id   AF-A0A9D6TAL7-F1
#
_cell.length_a   1.000
_cell.length_b   1.000
_cell.length_c   1.000
_cell.angle_alpha   90.00
_cell.angle_beta   90.00
_cell.angle_gamma   90.00
#
_symmetry.space_group_name_H-M   'P 1'
#
loop_
_entity.id
_entity.type
_entity.pdbx_description
1 polymer ?
#
loop_
_entity_poly.entity_id
_entity_poly.type
_entity_poly.pdbx_seq_one_letter_code
_entity_poly.pdbx_strand_id
1 'polypeptide(L)'
;MPIRPAFPGRTRRRASDSAADAGAHALKRRHPWRSASRYEQSASPPTPGSFRNGILFVIVASHTWIQELQFLKDDIRTRLDQRLGETDPPLLRDIYEAGGHGPRPDSTRYCQTGEDLPGRLHVTHRFVAHPFPPVRAYRIDLNRRFRLVGRMQRLLWRRRFAIAVTLIMLARARCAAGAAVPDFLSNPLPGATEPPQPLLHQLAEQWQSRTFGYTPRTRHRNLDGTPKYTNRLFLTSSPYLLQHAHNPVNWYPWGDEAFETAKQLGRPVLLSVGYSTCHWCHVMEEESFEDEEIARFLNEHYVAIKVDREERPDVDGIYMSAVQTLTGSGGWPMTVWLTPERKPFYAGTYFPARDGDRGARVGFLTLLQQIDRSYREHPDVVSESASALVEHIRRSLAATASDGGLPNADVLHAAARQYASRFDPENGGVRGAPKFPSSLPIRFLLRYSRHAGNQQALAMATQTLAQMAAGGIYDQIGGGFHRYSTDARWLVPHFEKMLYDNALLAVAYLEAFQATGREDFAGVTHQILRYVERDMTAPDGAFYSATDADSLAPNGRREEGWFFTWTPAEIDAALRSEQASAVKTYYAVTARGNFEQRNILHTPRSLAAVATELKLPEQKVRVLVGESREPLYQVRNRRPAPLRDEKILAAWNGLMISAFARAALGLGDRRYAERAARAADFVLTRMRKDGRLLRSFTDGHARHNGYLEDYAFVIAGLLDLYEATGDARWLDEAVVLDRVLEQHFEDTRVGGFFMTSNDHEALLAREKPSYDGAEPSGNSVQVLNLLRLHELTTNDHYRRRAERALSAFGDTLARAPTALSEMLLAVDYQLDTPKEIVVVVPSTRGQADPFLVPLRTTFLPNRSLTIVASDDVATLAKRVPLVEGKIARGGKATAYVCERRVCALPTTDPAVFAKQIAKVTPLTPTATP
;
A
#
# COMPACT_ATOMS: atom_id res chain seq x y z
N MET A 1 50.86 -12.10 -10.34
CA MET A 1 51.25 -12.64 -9.01
C MET A 1 50.27 -12.16 -7.95
N PRO A 2 49.60 -13.04 -7.21
CA PRO A 2 49.02 -12.69 -5.91
C PRO A 2 49.53 -13.61 -4.78
N ILE A 3 49.78 -13.06 -3.60
CA ILE A 3 50.26 -13.80 -2.42
C ILE A 3 49.05 -14.18 -1.55
N ARG A 4 48.92 -15.48 -1.23
CA ARG A 4 48.06 -16.01 -0.15
C ARG A 4 48.92 -16.30 1.09
N PRO A 5 48.36 -16.12 2.29
CA PRO A 5 48.36 -17.20 3.28
C PRO A 5 47.06 -17.24 4.11
N ALA A 6 46.78 -18.22 5.00
CA ALA A 6 47.04 -19.66 4.99
C ALA A 6 46.20 -20.27 6.13
N PHE A 7 45.49 -21.39 5.90
CA PHE A 7 44.87 -22.18 6.97
C PHE A 7 45.86 -23.23 7.51
N PRO A 8 45.97 -23.44 8.83
CA PRO A 8 46.60 -24.63 9.40
C PRO A 8 45.54 -25.73 9.66
N GLY A 9 45.84 -26.95 9.22
CA GLY A 9 45.07 -28.15 9.58
C GLY A 9 45.97 -29.26 10.12
N ARG A 10 45.50 -29.99 11.14
CA ARG A 10 46.03 -31.29 11.62
C ARG A 10 44.83 -32.13 12.11
N THR A 11 44.33 -33.09 11.34
CA THR A 11 44.77 -34.50 11.16
C THR A 11 44.36 -35.50 12.27
N ARG A 12 43.30 -36.27 11.97
CA ARG A 12 43.07 -37.72 12.21
C ARG A 12 43.35 -38.33 13.62
N ARG A 13 42.35 -39.04 14.18
CA ARG A 13 42.16 -40.51 14.02
C ARG A 13 40.80 -41.03 14.55
N ARG A 14 40.50 -42.31 14.26
CA ARG A 14 39.21 -43.02 14.38
C ARG A 14 38.95 -43.63 15.78
N ALA A 15 37.65 -43.91 16.06
CA ALA A 15 37.06 -45.23 16.37
C ALA A 15 36.25 -45.41 17.69
N SER A 16 35.05 -46.01 17.52
CA SER A 16 34.34 -47.00 18.36
C SER A 16 33.92 -46.74 19.81
N ASP A 17 32.59 -46.78 20.00
CA ASP A 17 31.81 -47.61 20.95
C ASP A 17 31.70 -47.34 22.47
N SER A 18 30.48 -47.67 22.94
CA SER A 18 30.03 -48.05 24.29
C SER A 18 29.63 -46.97 25.33
N ALA A 19 28.31 -46.94 25.56
CA ALA A 19 27.52 -46.86 26.79
C ALA A 19 28.11 -46.50 28.19
N ALA A 20 27.21 -45.87 28.96
CA ALA A 20 26.94 -46.05 30.41
C ALA A 20 27.62 -45.13 31.46
N ASP A 21 26.78 -44.24 32.00
CA ASP A 21 26.46 -44.06 33.43
C ASP A 21 27.18 -43.03 34.35
N ALA A 22 26.35 -42.52 35.28
CA ALA A 22 26.59 -41.85 36.57
C ALA A 22 27.50 -40.60 36.69
N GLY A 23 26.96 -39.53 37.31
CA GLY A 23 27.75 -38.36 37.73
C GLY A 23 26.93 -37.18 38.27
N ALA A 24 26.23 -37.34 39.39
CA ALA A 24 25.44 -36.26 39.99
C ALA A 24 26.28 -35.26 40.80
N HIS A 25 25.96 -33.96 40.73
CA HIS A 25 26.26 -33.01 41.80
C HIS A 25 25.20 -31.90 41.88
N ALA A 26 24.64 -31.71 43.07
CA ALA A 26 23.72 -30.63 43.39
C ALA A 26 24.40 -29.61 44.33
N LEU A 27 23.94 -28.34 44.32
CA LEU A 27 23.39 -27.62 45.50
C LEU A 27 23.37 -26.07 45.35
N LYS A 28 22.20 -25.49 45.69
CA LYS A 28 21.97 -24.17 46.34
C LYS A 28 22.40 -22.87 45.65
N ARG A 29 21.43 -21.97 45.42
CA ARG A 29 21.10 -20.78 46.27
C ARG A 29 19.81 -20.09 45.77
N ARG A 30 18.75 -20.04 46.60
CA ARG A 30 18.25 -18.88 47.39
C ARG A 30 17.48 -17.80 46.60
N HIS A 31 16.14 -17.90 46.62
CA HIS A 31 15.24 -16.74 46.58
C HIS A 31 15.07 -16.13 47.99
N PRO A 32 14.67 -14.86 48.07
CA PRO A 32 14.06 -14.35 49.31
C PRO A 32 12.77 -13.51 49.11
N TRP A 33 11.89 -13.61 50.11
CA TRP A 33 10.76 -12.73 50.49
C TRP A 33 9.49 -12.61 49.62
N ARG A 34 8.42 -13.20 50.15
CA ARG A 34 7.06 -12.60 50.16
C ARG A 34 6.97 -11.59 51.32
N SER A 35 6.12 -10.58 51.18
CA SER A 35 5.31 -10.08 52.30
C SER A 35 3.86 -9.91 51.82
N ALA A 36 2.91 -9.95 52.74
CA ALA A 36 1.48 -9.90 52.44
C ALA A 36 0.76 -9.08 53.53
N SER A 37 -0.29 -8.37 53.12
CA SER A 37 -1.29 -7.83 54.04
C SER A 37 -2.66 -7.91 53.38
N ARG A 38 -3.59 -8.63 54.01
CA ARG A 38 -5.02 -8.60 53.68
C ARG A 38 -5.63 -7.34 54.29
N TYR A 39 -6.69 -6.81 53.69
CA TYR A 39 -7.87 -6.40 54.44
C TYR A 39 -9.13 -6.56 53.58
N GLU A 40 -10.26 -6.76 54.21
CA GLU A 40 -11.51 -7.24 53.60
C GLU A 40 -12.66 -6.24 53.76
N GLN A 41 -13.64 -6.34 52.84
CA GLN A 41 -15.08 -6.07 53.04
C GLN A 41 -15.64 -4.63 53.18
N SER A 42 -16.44 -4.27 52.16
CA SER A 42 -17.91 -4.01 52.25
C SER A 42 -18.50 -2.59 52.09
N ALA A 43 -19.59 -2.59 51.28
CA ALA A 43 -20.86 -1.84 51.40
C ALA A 43 -20.93 -0.31 51.13
N SER A 44 -22.15 0.12 50.78
CA SER A 44 -22.48 1.41 50.13
C SER A 44 -23.36 2.33 51.03
N PRO A 45 -24.07 3.37 50.53
CA PRO A 45 -23.91 4.77 50.92
C PRO A 45 -24.98 5.30 51.92
N PRO A 46 -24.94 6.61 52.26
CA PRO A 46 -26.07 7.47 51.83
C PRO A 46 -25.74 8.93 51.46
N THR A 47 -26.73 9.58 50.81
CA THR A 47 -26.87 11.00 50.44
C THR A 47 -27.62 11.81 51.53
N PRO A 48 -28.05 13.09 51.34
CA PRO A 48 -27.56 14.22 50.52
C PRO A 48 -27.33 15.54 51.33
N GLY A 49 -26.74 16.56 50.69
CA GLY A 49 -26.72 17.95 51.21
C GLY A 49 -26.96 18.98 50.10
N SER A 50 -27.92 19.88 50.27
CA SER A 50 -28.33 20.87 49.26
C SER A 50 -27.93 22.30 49.67
N PHE A 51 -27.56 23.16 48.71
CA PHE A 51 -28.32 24.38 48.35
C PHE A 51 -27.67 25.28 47.26
N ARG A 52 -28.49 25.62 46.25
CA ARG A 52 -28.52 26.87 45.42
C ARG A 52 -27.39 27.27 44.45
N ASN A 53 -27.72 27.04 43.17
CA ASN A 53 -28.00 28.05 42.12
C ASN A 53 -26.91 29.02 41.64
N GLY A 54 -26.51 28.84 40.38
CA GLY A 54 -26.02 29.91 39.50
C GLY A 54 -25.77 29.42 38.07
N ILE A 55 -26.57 29.89 37.10
CA ILE A 55 -26.42 29.70 35.64
C ILE A 55 -26.79 28.29 35.09
N LEU A 56 -27.93 28.24 34.39
CA LEU A 56 -28.42 27.15 33.54
C LEU A 56 -28.83 27.75 32.18
N PHE A 57 -29.01 26.92 31.14
CA PHE A 57 -29.51 27.25 29.79
C PHE A 57 -28.52 27.76 28.71
N VAL A 58 -27.51 26.96 28.40
CA VAL A 58 -27.23 26.55 27.01
C VAL A 58 -26.92 25.03 27.05
N ILE A 59 -27.00 24.31 25.91
CA ILE A 59 -26.64 22.87 25.78
C ILE A 59 -27.68 21.85 26.32
N VAL A 60 -28.98 22.03 26.03
CA VAL A 60 -29.92 20.91 25.76
C VAL A 60 -30.92 21.34 24.67
N ALA A 61 -30.46 21.52 23.43
CA ALA A 61 -31.33 21.98 22.32
C ALA A 61 -30.86 21.56 20.90
N SER A 62 -29.95 20.59 20.78
CA SER A 62 -29.29 20.24 19.51
C SER A 62 -29.50 18.80 19.01
N HIS A 63 -30.16 17.93 19.80
CA HIS A 63 -30.39 16.52 19.42
C HIS A 63 -31.80 16.22 18.88
N THR A 64 -32.81 17.04 19.17
CA THR A 64 -34.19 16.85 18.67
C THR A 64 -34.40 17.38 17.25
N TRP A 65 -33.65 18.39 16.82
CA TRP A 65 -33.86 19.08 15.53
C TRP A 65 -33.42 18.28 14.29
N ILE A 66 -32.50 17.32 14.44
CA ILE A 66 -31.99 16.51 13.32
C ILE A 66 -32.96 15.38 12.97
N GLN A 67 -33.58 14.76 13.98
CA GLN A 67 -34.54 13.68 13.78
C GLN A 67 -35.84 14.15 13.12
N GLU A 68 -36.36 15.33 13.49
CA GLU A 68 -37.53 15.93 12.83
C GLU A 68 -37.28 16.24 11.34
N LEU A 69 -36.06 16.67 10.98
CA LEU A 69 -35.69 16.95 9.60
C LEU A 69 -35.54 15.69 8.72
N GLN A 70 -35.16 14.55 9.31
CA GLN A 70 -35.16 13.26 8.61
C GLN A 70 -36.59 12.74 8.42
N PHE A 71 -37.41 12.77 9.48
CA PHE A 71 -38.81 12.34 9.41
C PHE A 71 -39.62 13.11 8.35
N LEU A 72 -39.41 14.43 8.25
CA LEU A 72 -40.06 15.26 7.24
C LEU A 72 -39.54 14.97 5.80
N LYS A 73 -38.27 14.58 5.65
CA LYS A 73 -37.70 14.18 4.35
C LYS A 73 -38.31 12.88 3.85
N ASP A 74 -38.46 11.90 4.74
CA ASP A 74 -38.94 10.57 4.39
C ASP A 74 -40.46 10.54 4.18
N ASP A 75 -41.23 11.34 4.92
CA ASP A 75 -42.67 11.57 4.65
C ASP A 75 -42.90 12.27 3.29
N ILE A 76 -42.10 13.29 2.94
CA ILE A 76 -42.17 13.95 1.63
C ILE A 76 -41.80 12.97 0.49
N ARG A 77 -40.77 12.15 0.68
CA ARG A 77 -40.35 11.14 -0.29
C ARG A 77 -41.42 10.08 -0.50
N THR A 78 -41.97 9.53 0.58
CA THR A 78 -43.04 8.51 0.53
C THR A 78 -44.30 9.04 -0.18
N ARG A 79 -44.67 10.31 0.04
CA ARG A 79 -45.81 10.96 -0.66
C ARG A 79 -45.53 11.34 -2.12
N LEU A 80 -44.27 11.44 -2.53
CA LEU A 80 -43.86 11.61 -3.93
C LEU A 80 -43.88 10.27 -4.66
N ASP A 81 -43.30 9.23 -4.06
CA ASP A 81 -43.26 7.88 -4.63
C ASP A 81 -44.68 7.28 -4.76
N GLN A 82 -45.59 7.54 -3.81
CA GLN A 82 -47.02 7.19 -3.90
C GLN A 82 -47.82 7.98 -4.97
N ARG A 83 -47.24 9.01 -5.61
CA ARG A 83 -47.91 9.84 -6.62
C ARG A 83 -47.33 9.73 -8.03
N LEU A 84 -46.27 8.94 -8.21
CA LEU A 84 -45.57 8.76 -9.49
C LEU A 84 -45.67 7.35 -10.05
N GLY A 85 -46.43 6.46 -9.40
CA GLY A 85 -46.75 5.14 -9.92
C GLY A 85 -47.90 5.16 -10.93
N GLU A 86 -47.71 5.77 -12.11
CA GLU A 86 -48.40 5.46 -13.38
C GLU A 86 -47.93 6.41 -14.53
N THR A 87 -47.70 5.84 -15.72
CA THR A 87 -47.37 6.48 -17.04
C THR A 87 -45.91 6.88 -17.36
N ASP A 88 -45.56 6.73 -18.65
CA ASP A 88 -44.21 6.73 -19.26
C ASP A 88 -43.80 8.11 -19.86
N PRO A 89 -42.51 8.35 -20.24
CA PRO A 89 -41.89 9.67 -20.49
C PRO A 89 -42.09 10.18 -21.95
N PRO A 90 -41.92 11.49 -22.30
CA PRO A 90 -40.64 12.21 -22.14
C PRO A 90 -40.68 13.75 -21.92
N LEU A 91 -40.15 14.25 -20.80
CA LEU A 91 -39.82 15.69 -20.67
C LEU A 91 -38.75 16.00 -19.60
N LEU A 92 -37.58 15.37 -19.71
CA LEU A 92 -36.43 15.57 -18.81
C LEU A 92 -35.09 15.68 -19.56
N ARG A 93 -35.05 16.48 -20.64
CA ARG A 93 -33.79 16.80 -21.35
C ARG A 93 -33.42 18.29 -21.33
N ASP A 94 -34.40 19.19 -21.26
CA ASP A 94 -34.16 20.64 -21.41
C ASP A 94 -33.85 21.40 -20.10
N ILE A 95 -33.69 20.71 -18.97
CA ILE A 95 -33.35 21.33 -17.67
C ILE A 95 -31.84 21.22 -17.34
N TYR A 96 -31.07 20.40 -18.07
CA TYR A 96 -29.66 20.12 -17.77
C TYR A 96 -28.63 20.83 -18.66
N GLU A 97 -29.03 21.50 -19.76
CA GLU A 97 -28.09 22.11 -20.72
C GLU A 97 -28.11 23.66 -20.78
N ALA A 98 -28.82 24.34 -19.88
CA ALA A 98 -28.85 25.80 -19.79
C ALA A 98 -28.29 26.33 -18.45
N GLY A 99 -26.99 26.11 -18.22
CA GLY A 99 -26.33 26.47 -16.94
C GLY A 99 -24.81 26.66 -16.97
N GLY A 100 -24.23 26.92 -18.15
CA GLY A 100 -22.79 27.19 -18.31
C GLY A 100 -22.44 28.69 -18.21
N HIS A 101 -21.26 28.98 -17.65
CA HIS A 101 -20.59 30.30 -17.60
C HIS A 101 -21.07 31.34 -16.56
N GLY A 102 -20.68 31.09 -15.30
CA GLY A 102 -20.29 32.14 -14.35
C GLY A 102 -18.91 31.80 -13.76
N PRO A 103 -18.04 32.78 -13.43
CA PRO A 103 -16.69 32.50 -12.95
C PRO A 103 -16.71 31.82 -11.56
N ARG A 104 -15.89 30.78 -11.40
CA ARG A 104 -15.69 30.12 -10.10
C ARG A 104 -14.98 31.07 -9.13
N PRO A 105 -15.38 31.15 -7.84
CA PRO A 105 -14.61 31.88 -6.85
C PRO A 105 -13.33 31.12 -6.50
N ASP A 106 -12.19 31.69 -6.85
CA ASP A 106 -10.88 31.27 -6.36
C ASP A 106 -10.73 31.73 -4.89
N SER A 107 -10.61 30.78 -3.96
CA SER A 107 -10.51 31.06 -2.52
C SER A 107 -9.10 31.47 -2.06
N THR A 108 -8.18 31.75 -2.99
CA THR A 108 -6.74 31.90 -2.71
C THR A 108 -6.16 33.29 -2.98
N ARG A 109 -7.00 34.34 -3.09
CA ARG A 109 -6.55 35.74 -3.23
C ARG A 109 -7.38 36.74 -2.41
N TYR A 110 -7.25 36.73 -1.08
CA TYR A 110 -7.78 37.81 -0.22
C TYR A 110 -6.91 38.10 1.03
N CYS A 111 -5.57 37.96 0.92
CA CYS A 111 -4.62 38.31 1.99
C CYS A 111 -3.38 39.11 1.50
N GLN A 112 -3.47 39.85 0.39
CA GLN A 112 -2.39 40.75 -0.05
C GLN A 112 -2.94 42.07 -0.62
N THR A 113 -2.10 43.11 -0.56
CA THR A 113 -2.31 44.53 -0.94
C THR A 113 -3.45 45.23 -0.20
N GLY A 114 -3.09 45.95 0.87
CA GLY A 114 -3.85 47.12 1.32
C GLY A 114 -3.23 48.38 0.73
N GLU A 115 -3.98 49.10 -0.09
CA GLU A 115 -3.74 50.51 -0.46
C GLU A 115 -5.04 51.10 -1.04
N ASP A 116 -5.27 52.40 -0.85
CA ASP A 116 -6.51 53.10 -1.20
C ASP A 116 -6.66 53.39 -2.71
N LEU A 117 -7.91 53.54 -3.19
CA LEU A 117 -8.37 54.65 -4.07
C LEU A 117 -9.87 54.50 -4.43
N PRO A 118 -10.63 55.60 -4.68
CA PRO A 118 -12.09 55.58 -4.85
C PRO A 118 -12.59 55.77 -6.29
N GLY A 119 -13.83 55.33 -6.58
CA GLY A 119 -14.54 55.67 -7.82
C GLY A 119 -16.01 55.23 -7.85
N ARG A 120 -16.95 56.16 -8.05
CA ARG A 120 -18.39 55.88 -8.26
C ARG A 120 -18.72 55.73 -9.75
N LEU A 121 -19.67 54.85 -10.09
CA LEU A 121 -20.45 55.00 -11.32
C LEU A 121 -21.86 54.39 -11.19
N HIS A 122 -22.87 55.15 -11.63
CA HIS A 122 -24.28 54.76 -11.75
C HIS A 122 -24.61 54.47 -13.21
N VAL A 123 -25.39 53.42 -13.50
CA VAL A 123 -26.14 53.29 -14.77
C VAL A 123 -27.54 52.71 -14.51
N THR A 124 -28.54 53.26 -15.19
CA THR A 124 -29.97 52.90 -15.12
C THR A 124 -30.41 52.09 -16.33
N HIS A 125 -31.31 51.10 -16.16
CA HIS A 125 -31.93 50.37 -17.28
C HIS A 125 -33.29 50.94 -17.73
N ARG A 126 -33.53 50.92 -19.05
CA ARG A 126 -34.86 50.98 -19.69
C ARG A 126 -35.12 49.67 -20.44
N PHE A 127 -36.37 49.23 -20.47
CA PHE A 127 -36.86 48.14 -21.33
C PHE A 127 -37.90 48.72 -22.31
N VAL A 128 -38.00 48.11 -23.50
CA VAL A 128 -39.05 48.36 -24.51
C VAL A 128 -39.73 47.02 -24.83
N ALA A 129 -41.02 47.05 -25.16
CA ALA A 129 -41.89 45.88 -25.33
C ALA A 129 -42.54 45.85 -26.72
N HIS A 130 -43.16 44.72 -27.10
CA HIS A 130 -44.34 44.50 -28.01
C HIS A 130 -44.35 43.01 -28.51
N PRO A 131 -45.43 42.44 -29.11
CA PRO A 131 -46.73 42.14 -28.46
C PRO A 131 -47.30 40.71 -28.75
N PHE A 132 -48.38 40.33 -28.03
CA PHE A 132 -49.30 39.17 -28.25
C PHE A 132 -50.40 39.51 -29.32
N PRO A 133 -51.29 38.61 -29.86
CA PRO A 133 -52.14 37.56 -29.19
C PRO A 133 -52.50 36.32 -30.12
N PRO A 134 -53.62 35.52 -30.01
CA PRO A 134 -54.72 35.44 -29.03
C PRO A 134 -55.23 34.03 -28.54
N VAL A 135 -55.58 33.97 -27.22
CA VAL A 135 -56.90 33.59 -26.63
C VAL A 135 -57.55 32.19 -26.85
N ARG A 136 -57.48 31.33 -25.80
CA ARG A 136 -58.59 30.65 -25.04
C ARG A 136 -58.00 29.49 -24.19
N ALA A 137 -58.59 29.01 -23.08
CA ALA A 137 -59.37 29.61 -21.98
C ALA A 137 -59.34 28.62 -20.77
N TYR A 138 -59.20 29.04 -19.51
CA TYR A 138 -60.26 29.15 -18.49
C TYR A 138 -59.74 29.92 -17.25
N ARG A 139 -60.63 30.37 -16.36
CA ARG A 139 -60.39 31.43 -15.36
C ARG A 139 -60.53 30.93 -13.91
N ILE A 140 -59.72 31.52 -13.00
CA ILE A 140 -59.83 31.62 -11.51
C ILE A 140 -59.20 30.41 -10.77
N ASP A 141 -58.27 30.49 -9.80
CA ASP A 141 -57.90 31.51 -8.80
C ASP A 141 -56.38 31.48 -8.50
N LEU A 142 -55.64 32.58 -8.73
CA LEU A 142 -54.17 32.62 -8.54
C LEU A 142 -53.63 33.90 -7.86
N ASN A 143 -54.47 34.91 -7.64
CA ASN A 143 -54.01 36.24 -7.17
C ASN A 143 -53.82 36.37 -5.64
N ARG A 144 -54.26 35.39 -4.84
CA ARG A 144 -53.94 35.35 -3.39
C ARG A 144 -52.64 34.61 -3.05
N ARG A 145 -52.20 33.62 -3.84
CA ARG A 145 -50.99 32.82 -3.51
C ARG A 145 -49.66 33.52 -3.87
N PHE A 146 -49.59 34.26 -4.96
CA PHE A 146 -48.34 34.92 -5.39
C PHE A 146 -47.81 36.00 -4.44
N ARG A 147 -48.69 36.71 -3.70
CA ARG A 147 -48.25 37.72 -2.71
C ARG A 147 -47.61 37.11 -1.45
N LEU A 148 -47.92 35.85 -1.11
CA LEU A 148 -47.28 35.14 -0.01
C LEU A 148 -45.89 34.61 -0.39
N VAL A 149 -45.79 33.91 -1.53
CA VAL A 149 -44.52 33.34 -2.03
C VAL A 149 -43.47 34.43 -2.25
N GLY A 150 -43.86 35.56 -2.87
CA GLY A 150 -42.98 36.71 -3.07
C GLY A 150 -42.59 37.48 -1.80
N ARG A 151 -43.22 37.22 -0.64
CA ARG A 151 -42.75 37.68 0.68
C ARG A 151 -41.85 36.64 1.35
N MET A 152 -42.21 35.36 1.29
CA MET A 152 -41.38 34.26 1.82
C MET A 152 -40.01 34.18 1.14
N GLN A 153 -39.94 34.25 -0.19
CA GLN A 153 -38.65 34.24 -0.90
C GLN A 153 -37.77 35.44 -0.53
N ARG A 154 -38.34 36.64 -0.35
CA ARG A 154 -37.58 37.82 0.11
C ARG A 154 -37.12 37.70 1.57
N LEU A 155 -37.90 37.08 2.44
CA LEU A 155 -37.50 36.76 3.82
C LEU A 155 -36.41 35.68 3.88
N LEU A 156 -36.51 34.63 3.06
CA LEU A 156 -35.50 33.58 2.94
C LEU A 156 -34.21 34.10 2.32
N TRP A 157 -34.28 34.97 1.30
CA TRP A 157 -33.11 35.58 0.69
C TRP A 157 -32.45 36.58 1.66
N ARG A 158 -33.23 37.40 2.39
CA ARG A 158 -32.70 38.26 3.46
C ARG A 158 -32.09 37.46 4.60
N ARG A 159 -32.69 36.33 5.02
CA ARG A 159 -32.09 35.43 6.02
C ARG A 159 -30.82 34.75 5.50
N ARG A 160 -30.79 34.25 4.27
CA ARG A 160 -29.59 33.66 3.66
C ARG A 160 -28.48 34.70 3.45
N PHE A 161 -28.82 35.91 3.04
CA PHE A 161 -27.86 37.01 2.90
C PHE A 161 -27.35 37.48 4.28
N ALA A 162 -28.22 37.60 5.29
CA ALA A 162 -27.80 37.89 6.66
C ALA A 162 -26.92 36.78 7.24
N ILE A 163 -27.26 35.50 7.03
CA ILE A 163 -26.42 34.36 7.44
C ILE A 163 -25.08 34.39 6.69
N ALA A 164 -25.07 34.65 5.38
CA ALA A 164 -23.83 34.75 4.61
C ALA A 164 -22.96 35.94 5.08
N VAL A 165 -23.55 37.11 5.31
CA VAL A 165 -22.84 38.29 5.85
C VAL A 165 -22.36 38.02 7.28
N THR A 166 -23.15 37.39 8.14
CA THR A 166 -22.73 37.00 9.49
C THR A 166 -21.63 35.95 9.46
N LEU A 167 -21.66 34.99 8.53
CA LEU A 167 -20.58 34.01 8.34
C LEU A 167 -19.31 34.66 7.79
N ILE A 168 -19.43 35.63 6.86
CA ILE A 168 -18.30 36.43 6.35
C ILE A 168 -17.73 37.35 7.44
N MET A 169 -18.58 37.94 8.28
CA MET A 169 -18.17 38.73 9.44
C MET A 169 -17.54 37.86 10.54
N LEU A 170 -18.04 36.64 10.79
CA LEU A 170 -17.44 35.68 11.71
C LEU A 170 -16.12 35.12 11.17
N ALA A 171 -16.01 34.90 9.86
CA ALA A 171 -14.75 34.53 9.21
C ALA A 171 -13.74 35.68 9.30
N ARG A 172 -14.14 36.92 8.98
CA ARG A 172 -13.28 38.11 9.16
C ARG A 172 -12.90 38.36 10.62
N ALA A 173 -13.80 38.14 11.58
CA ALA A 173 -13.51 38.25 13.00
C ALA A 173 -12.54 37.14 13.48
N ARG A 174 -12.68 35.91 12.95
CA ARG A 174 -11.72 34.81 13.18
C ARG A 174 -10.36 35.02 12.49
N CYS A 175 -10.30 35.76 11.39
CA CYS A 175 -9.02 36.16 10.77
C CYS A 175 -8.39 37.40 11.44
N ALA A 176 -9.19 38.27 12.06
CA ALA A 176 -8.71 39.48 12.73
C ALA A 176 -8.30 39.25 14.19
N ALA A 177 -8.93 38.29 14.88
CA ALA A 177 -8.44 37.74 16.13
C ALA A 177 -7.54 36.54 15.79
N GLY A 178 -6.23 36.79 15.67
CA GLY A 178 -5.24 35.73 15.55
C GLY A 178 -5.48 34.68 16.64
N ALA A 179 -5.56 33.41 16.24
CA ALA A 179 -5.83 32.33 17.16
C ALA A 179 -4.80 32.35 18.30
N ALA A 180 -5.27 32.50 19.54
CA ALA A 180 -4.39 32.39 20.70
C ALA A 180 -3.72 31.01 20.66
N VAL A 181 -2.38 31.00 20.53
CA VAL A 181 -1.58 29.79 20.52
C VAL A 181 -1.79 29.11 21.89
N PRO A 182 -2.32 27.89 21.96
CA PRO A 182 -2.47 27.17 23.22
C PRO A 182 -1.11 27.04 23.92
N ASP A 183 -1.06 27.33 25.22
CA ASP A 183 0.20 27.41 25.99
C ASP A 183 1.10 26.18 25.79
N PHE A 184 0.52 24.97 25.73
CA PHE A 184 1.30 23.73 25.55
C PHE A 184 2.01 23.62 24.18
N LEU A 185 1.59 24.35 23.15
CA LEU A 185 2.32 24.45 21.88
C LEU A 185 3.55 25.37 21.97
N SER A 186 3.58 26.27 22.96
CA SER A 186 4.74 27.11 23.27
C SER A 186 5.75 26.45 24.22
N ASN A 187 5.44 25.26 24.76
CA ASN A 187 6.35 24.52 25.62
C ASN A 187 7.68 24.23 24.89
N PRO A 188 8.84 24.63 25.45
CA PRO A 188 10.12 24.38 24.82
C PRO A 188 10.44 22.88 24.79
N LEU A 189 10.89 22.40 23.64
CA LEU A 189 11.47 21.07 23.51
C LEU A 189 12.82 21.03 24.27
N PRO A 190 13.18 19.94 24.98
CA PRO A 190 14.41 19.88 25.78
C PRO A 190 15.65 20.23 24.93
N GLY A 191 16.44 21.23 25.35
CA GLY A 191 17.66 21.62 24.62
C GLY A 191 17.46 22.36 23.29
N ALA A 192 16.21 22.56 22.84
CA ALA A 192 15.94 23.33 21.63
C ALA A 192 15.86 24.83 21.91
N THR A 193 16.15 25.64 20.89
CA THR A 193 15.79 27.07 20.89
C THR A 193 14.28 27.24 20.79
N GLU A 194 13.76 28.38 21.28
CA GLU A 194 12.34 28.72 21.17
C GLU A 194 11.86 28.67 19.69
N PRO A 195 10.70 28.04 19.40
CA PRO A 195 10.18 27.97 18.04
C PRO A 195 9.81 29.36 17.51
N PRO A 196 10.10 29.69 16.24
CA PRO A 196 9.78 30.99 15.68
C PRO A 196 8.26 31.20 15.61
N GLN A 197 7.80 32.43 15.88
CA GLN A 197 6.37 32.77 15.95
C GLN A 197 5.52 32.30 14.73
N PRO A 198 5.99 32.37 13.46
CA PRO A 198 5.26 31.79 12.33
C PRO A 198 4.99 30.28 12.45
N LEU A 199 5.91 29.51 13.03
CA LEU A 199 5.72 28.07 13.26
C LEU A 199 4.68 27.83 14.35
N LEU A 200 4.71 28.60 15.44
CA LEU A 200 3.70 28.51 16.50
C LEU A 200 2.28 28.79 15.98
N HIS A 201 2.13 29.76 15.07
CA HIS A 201 0.85 30.03 14.42
C HIS A 201 0.37 28.85 13.57
N GLN A 202 1.24 28.29 12.73
CA GLN A 202 0.92 27.11 11.90
C GLN A 202 0.53 25.90 12.76
N LEU A 203 1.24 25.66 13.88
CA LEU A 203 0.92 24.59 14.82
C LEU A 203 -0.44 24.81 15.49
N ALA A 204 -0.77 26.06 15.86
CA ALA A 204 -2.07 26.39 16.45
C ALA A 204 -3.23 26.23 15.45
N GLU A 205 -3.08 26.68 14.20
CA GLU A 205 -4.05 26.46 13.13
C GLU A 205 -4.28 24.96 12.86
N GLN A 206 -3.19 24.19 12.81
CA GLN A 206 -3.24 22.74 12.60
C GLN A 206 -3.84 22.00 13.82
N TRP A 207 -3.65 22.52 15.04
CA TRP A 207 -4.28 21.93 16.22
C TRP A 207 -5.79 22.13 16.21
N GLN A 208 -6.25 23.28 15.72
CA GLN A 208 -7.67 23.58 15.50
C GLN A 208 -8.30 22.78 14.35
N SER A 209 -7.52 22.41 13.32
CA SER A 209 -8.00 21.54 12.23
C SER A 209 -8.15 20.08 12.68
N ARG A 210 -7.22 19.59 13.51
CA ARG A 210 -7.17 18.18 13.96
C ARG A 210 -7.99 17.88 15.22
N THR A 211 -8.46 18.87 15.98
CA THR A 211 -8.93 18.68 17.38
C THR A 211 -10.11 17.71 17.55
N PHE A 212 -10.91 17.44 16.51
CA PHE A 212 -12.02 16.50 16.60
C PHE A 212 -11.53 15.05 16.45
N GLY A 213 -11.27 14.39 17.58
CA GLY A 213 -10.89 12.97 17.65
C GLY A 213 -9.39 12.68 17.59
N TYR A 214 -8.54 13.70 17.38
CA TYR A 214 -7.09 13.52 17.47
C TYR A 214 -6.65 13.18 18.90
N THR A 215 -5.90 12.09 19.04
CA THR A 215 -5.24 11.71 20.29
C THR A 215 -3.73 11.74 20.04
N PRO A 216 -2.96 12.61 20.73
CA PRO A 216 -1.51 12.63 20.63
C PRO A 216 -0.91 11.23 20.87
N ARG A 217 0.05 10.79 20.04
CA ARG A 217 0.85 9.58 20.33
C ARG A 217 2.14 10.01 21.04
N THR A 218 2.12 9.96 22.37
CA THR A 218 3.30 10.14 23.22
C THR A 218 2.99 9.69 24.66
N ARG A 219 4.03 9.36 25.42
CA ARG A 219 3.96 9.22 26.89
C ARG A 219 4.00 10.57 27.63
N HIS A 220 4.47 11.63 26.97
CA HIS A 220 4.63 12.96 27.57
C HIS A 220 3.34 13.78 27.48
N ARG A 221 2.45 13.60 28.45
CA ARG A 221 1.17 14.32 28.55
C ARG A 221 1.09 15.22 29.77
N ASN A 222 0.37 16.32 29.61
CA ASN A 222 -0.10 17.15 30.71
C ASN A 222 -1.31 16.49 31.39
N LEU A 223 -1.72 17.00 32.56
CA LEU A 223 -2.81 16.44 33.36
C LEU A 223 -4.19 16.47 32.67
N ASP A 224 -4.37 17.34 31.69
CA ASP A 224 -5.58 17.45 30.86
C ASP A 224 -5.56 16.53 29.61
N GLY A 225 -4.49 15.73 29.43
CA GLY A 225 -4.29 14.82 28.31
C GLY A 225 -3.67 15.46 27.06
N THR A 226 -3.45 16.78 27.04
CA THR A 226 -2.71 17.48 25.99
C THR A 226 -1.24 17.04 25.97
N PRO A 227 -0.52 17.14 24.83
CA PRO A 227 0.87 16.75 24.76
C PRO A 227 1.76 17.81 25.43
N LYS A 228 2.79 17.36 26.16
CA LYS A 228 3.81 18.24 26.75
C LYS A 228 4.68 18.90 25.67
N TYR A 229 4.89 18.20 24.56
CA TYR A 229 5.79 18.58 23.47
C TYR A 229 5.07 18.53 22.12
N THR A 230 5.40 19.45 21.21
CA THR A 230 4.96 19.41 19.80
C THR A 230 6.07 19.92 18.90
N ASN A 231 6.35 19.22 17.80
CA ASN A 231 7.35 19.58 16.80
C ASN A 231 6.73 19.76 15.40
N ARG A 232 7.57 20.08 14.39
CA ARG A 232 7.11 20.42 13.03
C ARG A 232 6.36 19.30 12.33
N LEU A 233 6.58 18.03 12.70
CA LEU A 233 5.91 16.90 12.05
C LEU A 233 4.38 16.93 12.23
N PHE A 234 3.86 17.66 13.21
CA PHE A 234 2.42 17.89 13.37
C PHE A 234 1.77 18.58 12.16
N LEU A 235 2.54 19.36 11.39
CA LEU A 235 2.10 20.01 10.15
C LEU A 235 2.03 19.06 8.94
N THR A 236 2.58 17.84 9.06
CA THR A 236 2.60 16.86 7.96
C THR A 236 1.26 16.12 7.83
N SER A 237 1.10 15.35 6.75
CA SER A 237 -0.02 14.43 6.52
C SER A 237 0.37 12.95 6.59
N SER A 238 1.66 12.60 6.65
CA SER A 238 2.08 11.20 6.79
C SER A 238 1.64 10.66 8.15
N PRO A 239 0.89 9.54 8.21
CA PRO A 239 0.57 8.90 9.48
C PRO A 239 1.82 8.50 10.26
N TYR A 240 2.92 8.11 9.60
CA TYR A 240 4.20 7.81 10.26
C TYR A 240 4.84 9.06 10.89
N LEU A 241 4.93 10.17 10.16
CA LEU A 241 5.52 11.41 10.71
C LEU A 241 4.66 11.96 11.86
N LEU A 242 3.33 11.84 11.78
CA LEU A 242 2.40 12.24 12.84
C LEU A 242 2.51 11.39 14.10
N GLN A 243 2.98 10.13 14.03
CA GLN A 243 3.33 9.34 15.21
C GLN A 243 4.48 10.00 16.00
N HIS A 244 5.34 10.76 15.33
CA HIS A 244 6.52 11.40 15.92
C HIS A 244 6.33 12.89 16.27
N ALA A 245 5.12 13.43 16.08
CA ALA A 245 4.82 14.86 16.21
C ALA A 245 4.91 15.41 17.65
N HIS A 246 4.88 14.52 18.65
CA HIS A 246 4.85 14.88 20.09
C HIS A 246 6.03 14.32 20.89
N ASN A 247 7.06 13.80 20.21
CA ASN A 247 8.32 13.45 20.85
C ASN A 247 9.09 14.71 21.30
N PRO A 248 9.91 14.62 22.36
CA PRO A 248 10.79 15.71 22.81
C PRO A 248 11.88 16.10 21.80
N VAL A 249 12.14 15.28 20.78
CA VAL A 249 13.06 15.62 19.68
C VAL A 249 12.43 16.67 18.75
N ASN A 250 13.19 17.71 18.42
CA ASN A 250 12.83 18.78 17.48
C ASN A 250 12.95 18.29 16.03
N TRP A 251 12.07 17.36 15.65
CA TRP A 251 12.03 16.80 14.32
C TRP A 251 11.61 17.83 13.27
N TYR A 252 12.33 17.81 12.15
CA TYR A 252 11.97 18.43 10.88
C TYR A 252 11.47 17.34 9.91
N PRO A 253 10.51 17.65 9.02
CA PRO A 253 10.32 16.85 7.80
C PRO A 253 11.53 17.04 6.85
N TRP A 254 11.69 16.17 5.86
CA TRP A 254 12.67 16.39 4.81
C TRP A 254 12.34 17.64 3.98
N GLY A 255 13.28 18.58 3.88
CA GLY A 255 13.15 19.78 3.06
C GLY A 255 14.25 20.80 3.33
N ASP A 256 14.28 21.87 2.53
CA ASP A 256 15.35 22.87 2.55
C ASP A 256 15.49 23.60 3.90
N GLU A 257 14.39 23.80 4.64
CA GLU A 257 14.39 24.42 5.98
C GLU A 257 15.39 23.71 6.91
N ALA A 258 15.39 22.38 6.92
CA ALA A 258 16.24 21.60 7.82
C ALA A 258 17.72 21.73 7.45
N PHE A 259 18.05 21.69 6.15
CA PHE A 259 19.43 21.76 5.69
C PHE A 259 20.02 23.17 5.79
N GLU A 260 19.25 24.21 5.50
CA GLU A 260 19.70 25.59 5.74
C GLU A 260 19.78 25.90 7.24
N THR A 261 18.90 25.34 8.08
CA THR A 261 19.06 25.43 9.55
C THR A 261 20.35 24.74 10.03
N ALA A 262 20.65 23.54 9.53
CA ALA A 262 21.87 22.81 9.88
C ALA A 262 23.14 23.60 9.52
N LYS A 263 23.13 24.23 8.33
CA LYS A 263 24.19 25.12 7.84
C LYS A 263 24.34 26.40 8.67
N GLN A 264 23.23 27.06 9.02
CA GLN A 264 23.24 28.26 9.87
C GLN A 264 23.77 27.98 11.29
N LEU A 265 23.43 26.81 11.85
CA LEU A 265 23.87 26.38 13.18
C LEU A 265 25.27 25.74 13.19
N GLY A 266 25.85 25.43 12.02
CA GLY A 266 27.10 24.69 11.90
C GLY A 266 27.02 23.25 12.42
N ARG A 267 25.83 22.63 12.37
CA ARG A 267 25.53 21.31 12.96
C ARG A 267 25.37 20.21 11.90
N PRO A 268 25.75 18.96 12.21
CA PRO A 268 25.40 17.82 11.38
C PRO A 268 23.89 17.53 11.44
N VAL A 269 23.39 16.88 10.38
CA VAL A 269 22.01 16.40 10.29
C VAL A 269 21.95 14.94 10.74
N LEU A 270 20.99 14.61 11.61
CA LEU A 270 20.58 13.22 11.87
C LEU A 270 19.33 12.91 11.04
N LEU A 271 19.46 12.09 10.01
CA LEU A 271 18.35 11.55 9.24
C LEU A 271 17.86 10.24 9.85
N SER A 272 16.57 10.14 10.16
CA SER A 272 15.90 8.89 10.55
C SER A 272 14.76 8.57 9.59
N VAL A 273 14.82 7.41 8.94
CA VAL A 273 13.84 6.95 7.93
C VAL A 273 13.13 5.68 8.41
N GLY A 274 11.81 5.63 8.21
CA GLY A 274 10.95 4.51 8.58
C GLY A 274 9.56 4.61 7.95
N TYR A 275 8.59 3.86 8.49
CA TYR A 275 7.19 3.82 8.04
C TYR A 275 6.28 3.31 9.17
N SER A 276 4.96 3.48 9.01
CA SER A 276 3.94 3.43 10.07
C SER A 276 3.71 2.08 10.75
N THR A 277 4.08 0.96 10.12
CA THR A 277 3.96 -0.41 10.67
C THR A 277 5.30 -1.02 11.09
N CYS A 278 6.40 -0.27 10.99
CA CYS A 278 7.75 -0.72 11.32
C CYS A 278 7.94 -0.94 12.82
N HIS A 279 7.85 -2.20 13.29
CA HIS A 279 8.06 -2.56 14.71
C HIS A 279 9.35 -1.98 15.31
N TRP A 280 10.51 -2.21 14.68
CA TRP A 280 11.79 -1.68 15.19
C TRP A 280 11.88 -0.16 15.17
N CYS A 281 11.10 0.52 14.32
CA CYS A 281 11.00 1.97 14.32
C CYS A 281 10.21 2.48 15.55
N HIS A 282 9.19 1.75 15.99
CA HIS A 282 8.48 2.00 17.25
C HIS A 282 9.37 1.68 18.48
N VAL A 283 10.15 0.59 18.45
CA VAL A 283 11.09 0.26 19.53
C VAL A 283 12.14 1.36 19.70
N MET A 284 12.74 1.84 18.60
CA MET A 284 13.71 2.95 18.67
C MET A 284 13.07 4.27 19.10
N GLU A 285 11.80 4.50 18.77
CA GLU A 285 11.03 5.64 19.28
C GLU A 285 10.88 5.59 20.79
N GLU A 286 10.31 4.52 21.34
CA GLU A 286 10.00 4.40 22.77
C GLU A 286 11.26 4.39 23.65
N GLU A 287 12.33 3.73 23.18
CA GLU A 287 13.61 3.62 23.90
C GLU A 287 14.50 4.87 23.76
N SER A 288 14.54 5.51 22.59
CA SER A 288 15.51 6.59 22.31
C SER A 288 14.89 7.96 22.01
N PHE A 289 13.85 8.04 21.16
CA PHE A 289 13.30 9.34 20.74
C PHE A 289 12.25 9.91 21.70
N GLU A 290 11.71 9.10 22.61
CA GLU A 290 10.88 9.54 23.76
C GLU A 290 11.70 9.80 25.03
N ASP A 291 13.02 9.58 25.04
CA ASP A 291 13.91 9.86 26.18
C ASP A 291 14.32 11.35 26.19
N GLU A 292 14.04 12.07 27.30
CA GLU A 292 14.28 13.52 27.39
C GLU A 292 15.78 13.90 27.45
N GLU A 293 16.67 12.99 27.85
CA GLU A 293 18.12 13.22 27.87
C GLU A 293 18.69 13.06 26.46
N ILE A 294 18.32 11.98 25.78
CA ILE A 294 18.73 11.74 24.38
C ILE A 294 18.17 12.84 23.47
N ALA A 295 16.90 13.22 23.67
CA ALA A 295 16.29 14.30 22.90
C ALA A 295 16.94 15.67 23.16
N ARG A 296 17.33 15.97 24.41
CA ARG A 296 18.10 17.18 24.73
C ARG A 296 19.42 17.21 23.97
N PHE A 297 20.20 16.13 24.02
CA PHE A 297 21.47 16.05 23.31
C PHE A 297 21.28 16.19 21.78
N LEU A 298 20.24 15.56 21.22
CA LEU A 298 19.89 15.72 19.80
C LEU A 298 19.57 17.17 19.44
N ASN A 299 18.74 17.85 20.23
CA ASN A 299 18.32 19.24 19.96
C ASN A 299 19.45 20.26 20.17
N GLU A 300 20.42 19.97 21.04
CA GLU A 300 21.60 20.81 21.30
C GLU A 300 22.70 20.64 20.25
N HIS A 301 22.84 19.46 19.62
CA HIS A 301 23.98 19.12 18.77
C HIS A 301 23.66 18.83 17.29
N TYR A 302 22.41 18.49 16.96
CA TYR A 302 22.02 18.05 15.62
C TYR A 302 20.84 18.85 15.06
N VAL A 303 20.60 18.74 13.75
CA VAL A 303 19.28 18.96 13.16
C VAL A 303 18.68 17.60 12.81
N ALA A 304 17.60 17.22 13.50
CA ALA A 304 16.99 15.91 13.37
C ALA A 304 15.89 15.92 12.29
N ILE A 305 16.03 15.08 11.25
CA ILE A 305 15.08 14.94 10.14
C ILE A 305 14.39 13.58 10.22
N LYS A 306 13.07 13.55 10.09
CA LYS A 306 12.25 12.33 10.04
C LYS A 306 11.63 12.15 8.66
N VAL A 307 11.65 10.93 8.12
CA VAL A 307 11.14 10.62 6.76
C VAL A 307 10.30 9.35 6.75
N ASP A 308 9.12 9.44 6.13
CA ASP A 308 8.30 8.30 5.73
C ASP A 308 8.80 7.77 4.38
N ARG A 309 9.39 6.57 4.35
CA ARG A 309 9.86 5.94 3.11
C ARG A 309 8.74 5.68 2.11
N GLU A 310 7.50 5.54 2.58
CA GLU A 310 6.34 5.31 1.74
C GLU A 310 5.89 6.58 1.01
N GLU A 311 6.29 7.77 1.47
CA GLU A 311 6.10 9.03 0.73
C GLU A 311 7.38 9.49 0.00
N ARG A 312 8.57 9.12 0.48
CA ARG A 312 9.89 9.51 -0.08
C ARG A 312 10.82 8.31 -0.32
N PRO A 313 10.49 7.40 -1.27
CA PRO A 313 11.34 6.26 -1.62
C PRO A 313 12.69 6.67 -2.22
N ASP A 314 12.80 7.88 -2.79
CA ASP A 314 14.04 8.44 -3.33
C ASP A 314 15.07 8.76 -2.24
N VAL A 315 14.60 9.31 -1.11
CA VAL A 315 15.44 9.54 0.06
C VAL A 315 15.83 8.18 0.66
N ASP A 316 14.87 7.27 0.76
CA ASP A 316 15.08 5.91 1.28
C ASP A 316 16.16 5.13 0.49
N GLY A 317 16.03 5.01 -0.83
CA GLY A 317 16.97 4.26 -1.69
C GLY A 317 18.40 4.81 -1.65
N ILE A 318 18.55 6.14 -1.75
CA ILE A 318 19.87 6.80 -1.75
C ILE A 318 20.61 6.57 -0.43
N TYR A 319 19.93 6.73 0.71
CA TYR A 319 20.58 6.58 2.02
C TYR A 319 20.65 5.12 2.48
N MET A 320 19.78 4.24 2.00
CA MET A 320 19.93 2.78 2.20
C MET A 320 21.19 2.26 1.50
N SER A 321 21.52 2.78 0.31
CA SER A 321 22.81 2.49 -0.34
C SER A 321 24.01 2.89 0.53
N ALA A 322 23.91 4.01 1.27
CA ALA A 322 24.93 4.42 2.24
C ALA A 322 25.05 3.43 3.42
N VAL A 323 23.93 3.01 4.02
CA VAL A 323 23.90 2.01 5.10
C VAL A 323 24.49 0.67 4.65
N GLN A 324 24.11 0.20 3.45
CA GLN A 324 24.62 -1.04 2.87
C GLN A 324 26.12 -0.98 2.57
N THR A 325 26.61 0.17 2.09
CA THR A 325 28.04 0.39 1.84
C THR A 325 28.85 0.35 3.14
N LEU A 326 28.34 0.97 4.22
CA LEU A 326 29.07 1.08 5.49
C LEU A 326 28.96 -0.17 6.38
N THR A 327 27.83 -0.88 6.35
CA THR A 327 27.55 -1.99 7.28
C THR A 327 27.51 -3.37 6.62
N GLY A 328 27.50 -3.45 5.28
CA GLY A 328 27.31 -4.69 4.52
C GLY A 328 25.87 -5.22 4.53
N SER A 329 24.93 -4.52 5.16
CA SER A 329 23.51 -4.91 5.26
C SER A 329 22.60 -3.67 5.27
N GLY A 330 21.28 -3.86 5.23
CA GLY A 330 20.31 -2.76 5.28
C GLY A 330 19.07 -3.15 6.06
N GLY A 331 18.26 -2.16 6.44
CA GLY A 331 17.01 -2.36 7.17
C GLY A 331 16.51 -1.08 7.83
N TRP A 332 15.30 -1.15 8.38
CA TRP A 332 14.66 -0.04 9.10
C TRP A 332 14.50 -0.36 10.60
N PRO A 333 14.58 0.62 11.51
CA PRO A 333 14.79 2.05 11.25
C PRO A 333 16.17 2.31 10.65
N MET A 334 16.24 3.24 9.70
CA MET A 334 17.51 3.67 9.10
C MET A 334 17.95 4.98 9.76
N THR A 335 19.20 5.04 10.21
CA THR A 335 19.76 6.17 10.96
C THR A 335 21.07 6.62 10.31
N VAL A 336 21.11 7.83 9.77
CA VAL A 336 22.20 8.32 8.92
C VAL A 336 22.61 9.73 9.32
N TRP A 337 23.91 9.99 9.38
CA TRP A 337 24.47 11.31 9.68
C TRP A 337 24.94 11.98 8.39
N LEU A 338 24.44 13.19 8.13
CA LEU A 338 24.70 13.95 6.92
C LEU A 338 25.38 15.29 7.22
N THR A 339 26.20 15.77 6.29
CA THR A 339 26.58 17.19 6.25
C THR A 339 25.38 18.06 5.82
N PRO A 340 25.39 19.39 6.05
CA PRO A 340 24.34 20.29 5.55
C PRO A 340 24.13 20.21 4.03
N GLU A 341 25.14 19.82 3.25
CA GLU A 341 25.08 19.54 1.81
C GLU A 341 24.50 18.15 1.47
N ARG A 342 23.77 17.54 2.41
CA ARG A 342 23.07 16.24 2.29
C ARG A 342 24.00 15.03 2.13
N LYS A 343 25.32 15.17 2.27
CA LYS A 343 26.28 14.08 2.05
C LYS A 343 26.36 13.17 3.29
N PRO A 344 26.14 11.84 3.18
CA PRO A 344 26.25 10.93 4.30
C PRO A 344 27.72 10.70 4.67
N PHE A 345 28.03 10.61 5.96
CA PHE A 345 29.38 10.31 6.45
C PHE A 345 29.45 9.22 7.53
N TYR A 346 28.30 8.87 8.13
CA TYR A 346 28.14 7.71 9.01
C TYR A 346 26.70 7.20 8.92
N ALA A 347 26.47 5.89 9.10
CA ALA A 347 25.15 5.29 8.98
C ALA A 347 25.03 3.97 9.74
N GLY A 348 23.80 3.60 10.07
CA GLY A 348 23.43 2.28 10.57
C GLY A 348 21.91 2.10 10.58
N THR A 349 21.45 1.04 11.23
CA THR A 349 20.02 0.73 11.36
C THR A 349 19.50 1.12 12.75
N TYR A 350 19.17 0.12 13.56
CA TYR A 350 18.75 0.26 14.95
C TYR A 350 19.96 0.34 15.89
N PHE A 351 19.91 1.28 16.84
CA PHE A 351 20.89 1.44 17.92
C PHE A 351 20.13 1.40 19.27
N PRO A 352 20.48 0.50 20.21
CA PRO A 352 19.92 0.52 21.56
C PRO A 352 20.24 1.84 22.28
N ALA A 353 19.36 2.29 23.18
CA ALA A 353 19.48 3.61 23.80
C ALA A 353 20.80 3.82 24.56
N ARG A 354 21.18 2.87 25.44
CA ARG A 354 22.30 2.98 26.39
C ARG A 354 23.37 1.89 26.19
N ASP A 355 24.56 2.13 26.74
CA ASP A 355 25.65 1.15 26.70
C ASP A 355 25.26 -0.14 27.46
N GLY A 356 25.46 -1.30 26.83
CA GLY A 356 25.06 -2.61 27.38
C GLY A 356 23.63 -3.04 27.02
N ASP A 357 22.75 -2.12 26.62
CA ASP A 357 21.38 -2.46 26.22
C ASP A 357 21.39 -3.44 25.04
N ARG A 358 20.59 -4.50 25.17
CA ARG A 358 20.47 -5.59 24.17
C ARG A 358 21.83 -6.18 23.73
N GLY A 359 22.86 -6.04 24.57
CA GLY A 359 24.22 -6.54 24.31
C GLY A 359 25.11 -5.61 23.47
N ALA A 360 24.66 -4.40 23.13
CA ALA A 360 25.49 -3.43 22.40
C ALA A 360 26.63 -2.89 23.29
N ARG A 361 27.84 -2.80 22.73
CA ARG A 361 28.99 -2.21 23.44
C ARG A 361 28.90 -0.69 23.58
N VAL A 362 28.18 -0.05 22.67
CA VAL A 362 28.00 1.40 22.58
C VAL A 362 26.53 1.65 22.27
N GLY A 363 25.83 2.37 23.14
CA GLY A 363 24.46 2.82 22.96
C GLY A 363 24.38 4.09 22.12
N PHE A 364 23.15 4.44 21.74
CA PHE A 364 22.85 5.54 20.84
C PHE A 364 23.31 6.89 21.39
N LEU A 365 23.15 7.16 22.70
CA LEU A 365 23.64 8.41 23.30
C LEU A 365 25.18 8.53 23.21
N THR A 366 25.90 7.48 23.55
CA THR A 366 27.37 7.43 23.49
C THR A 366 27.86 7.58 22.05
N LEU A 367 27.17 6.96 21.09
CA LEU A 367 27.45 7.11 19.66
C LEU A 367 27.22 8.55 19.17
N LEU A 368 26.10 9.18 19.56
CA LEU A 368 25.81 10.58 19.24
C LEU A 368 26.90 11.53 19.78
N GLN A 369 27.41 11.30 20.99
CA GLN A 369 28.50 12.09 21.57
C GLN A 369 29.83 11.91 20.81
N GLN A 370 30.12 10.69 20.34
CA GLN A 370 31.33 10.40 19.57
C GLN A 370 31.28 11.03 18.17
N ILE A 371 30.14 10.96 17.49
CA ILE A 371 29.96 11.51 16.14
C ILE A 371 30.01 13.04 16.16
N ASP A 372 29.32 13.70 17.08
CA ASP A 372 29.35 15.16 17.23
C ASP A 372 30.76 15.67 17.56
N ARG A 373 31.50 14.96 18.42
CA ARG A 373 32.92 15.26 18.67
C ARG A 373 33.76 15.15 17.39
N SER A 374 33.62 14.05 16.65
CA SER A 374 34.35 13.86 15.39
C SER A 374 34.02 14.95 14.37
N TYR A 375 32.77 15.38 14.28
CA TYR A 375 32.32 16.42 13.37
C TYR A 375 32.94 17.79 13.71
N ARG A 376 33.03 18.14 15.00
CA ARG A 376 33.56 19.42 15.47
C ARG A 376 35.09 19.47 15.53
N GLU A 377 35.75 18.37 15.89
CA GLU A 377 37.21 18.33 16.08
C GLU A 377 37.98 17.88 14.83
N HIS A 378 37.34 17.11 13.93
CA HIS A 378 37.98 16.51 12.75
C HIS A 378 37.14 16.70 11.46
N PRO A 379 36.74 17.93 11.10
CA PRO A 379 35.84 18.19 9.97
C PRO A 379 36.41 17.74 8.61
N ASP A 380 37.73 17.78 8.42
CA ASP A 380 38.39 17.32 7.18
C ASP A 380 38.17 15.81 6.96
N VAL A 381 38.30 15.00 8.01
CA VAL A 381 38.10 13.54 7.97
C VAL A 381 36.64 13.22 7.64
N VAL A 382 35.70 13.99 8.20
CA VAL A 382 34.27 13.87 7.87
C VAL A 382 34.01 14.22 6.40
N SER A 383 34.61 15.31 5.90
CA SER A 383 34.46 15.76 4.51
C SER A 383 35.04 14.77 3.49
N GLU A 384 36.19 14.18 3.79
CA GLU A 384 36.81 13.12 2.97
C GLU A 384 35.94 11.85 2.95
N SER A 385 35.54 11.36 4.12
CA SER A 385 34.62 10.21 4.26
C SER A 385 33.32 10.43 3.49
N ALA A 386 32.70 11.60 3.65
CA ALA A 386 31.47 11.97 2.97
C ALA A 386 31.62 11.98 1.44
N SER A 387 32.74 12.52 0.95
CA SER A 387 33.01 12.61 -0.48
C SER A 387 33.30 11.24 -1.09
N ALA A 388 34.07 10.40 -0.40
CA ALA A 388 34.32 9.02 -0.83
C ALA A 388 33.04 8.17 -0.87
N LEU A 389 32.15 8.33 0.13
CA LEU A 389 30.87 7.62 0.19
C LEU A 389 29.90 8.09 -0.89
N VAL A 390 29.80 9.40 -1.17
CA VAL A 390 28.99 9.94 -2.27
C VAL A 390 29.44 9.41 -3.63
N GLU A 391 30.75 9.32 -3.88
CA GLU A 391 31.29 8.75 -5.13
C GLU A 391 31.14 7.22 -5.21
N HIS A 392 30.97 6.52 -4.09
CA HIS A 392 30.54 5.12 -4.10
C HIS A 392 29.05 4.99 -4.47
N ILE A 393 28.19 5.74 -3.77
CA ILE A 393 26.73 5.74 -3.99
C ILE A 393 26.39 6.09 -5.44
N ARG A 394 26.98 7.14 -6.01
CA ARG A 394 26.79 7.55 -7.41
C ARG A 394 27.11 6.43 -8.41
N ARG A 395 28.19 5.67 -8.17
CA ARG A 395 28.57 4.52 -9.01
C ARG A 395 27.68 3.30 -8.80
N SER A 396 27.14 3.10 -7.59
CA SER A 396 26.26 1.96 -7.28
C SER A 396 24.82 2.16 -7.76
N LEU A 397 24.30 3.40 -7.74
CA LEU A 397 22.93 3.73 -8.16
C LEU A 397 22.79 3.99 -9.67
N ALA A 398 23.91 4.22 -10.36
CA ALA A 398 23.97 4.29 -11.81
C ALA A 398 24.07 2.88 -12.41
N ALA A 399 23.06 2.47 -13.18
CA ALA A 399 23.23 1.34 -14.08
C ALA A 399 24.30 1.70 -15.13
N THR A 400 25.31 0.85 -15.26
CA THR A 400 26.32 0.92 -16.32
C THR A 400 25.76 0.32 -17.60
N ALA A 401 26.19 0.82 -18.76
CA ALA A 401 25.89 0.16 -20.02
C ALA A 401 26.56 -1.22 -20.05
N SER A 402 25.80 -2.27 -20.36
CA SER A 402 26.32 -3.61 -20.58
C SER A 402 26.72 -3.77 -22.05
N ASP A 403 27.92 -4.27 -22.29
CA ASP A 403 28.36 -4.73 -23.61
C ASP A 403 27.81 -6.12 -23.96
N GLY A 404 27.05 -6.76 -23.05
CA GLY A 404 26.57 -8.15 -23.13
C GLY A 404 25.33 -8.39 -24.02
N GLY A 405 24.75 -7.36 -24.63
CA GLY A 405 23.61 -7.48 -25.53
C GLY A 405 22.27 -7.73 -24.81
N LEU A 406 21.40 -8.56 -25.40
CA LEU A 406 20.11 -8.94 -24.80
C LEU A 406 20.26 -10.22 -23.96
N PRO A 407 19.59 -10.32 -22.79
CA PRO A 407 19.60 -11.54 -21.98
C PRO A 407 18.96 -12.72 -22.72
N ASN A 408 19.54 -13.91 -22.55
CA ASN A 408 19.16 -15.14 -23.23
C ASN A 408 18.60 -16.19 -22.24
N ALA A 409 18.34 -17.41 -22.72
CA ALA A 409 17.82 -18.52 -21.91
C ALA A 409 18.72 -18.92 -20.72
N ASP A 410 20.05 -18.71 -20.81
CA ASP A 410 21.00 -19.08 -19.76
C ASP A 410 20.75 -18.33 -18.45
N VAL A 411 20.25 -17.09 -18.54
CA VAL A 411 19.82 -16.29 -17.38
C VAL A 411 18.67 -16.97 -16.63
N LEU A 412 17.67 -17.48 -17.35
CA LEU A 412 16.53 -18.20 -16.76
C LEU A 412 17.00 -19.52 -16.13
N HIS A 413 17.85 -20.28 -16.83
CA HIS A 413 18.44 -21.51 -16.30
C HIS A 413 19.31 -21.26 -15.05
N ALA A 414 20.07 -20.17 -15.01
CA ALA A 414 20.87 -19.77 -13.86
C ALA A 414 19.99 -19.39 -12.66
N ALA A 415 18.92 -18.61 -12.87
CA ALA A 415 17.95 -18.26 -11.84
C ALA A 415 17.32 -19.50 -11.20
N ALA A 416 16.84 -20.45 -12.03
CA ALA A 416 16.22 -21.68 -11.55
C ALA A 416 17.19 -22.54 -10.71
N ARG A 417 18.46 -22.66 -11.13
CA ARG A 417 19.51 -23.34 -10.35
C ARG A 417 19.80 -22.63 -9.02
N GLN A 418 19.87 -21.31 -9.00
CA GLN A 418 20.08 -20.54 -7.78
C GLN A 418 18.92 -20.72 -6.78
N TYR A 419 17.66 -20.68 -7.24
CA TYR A 419 16.51 -20.96 -6.38
C TYR A 419 16.53 -22.40 -5.84
N ALA A 420 16.78 -23.40 -6.69
CA ALA A 420 16.88 -24.79 -6.26
C ALA A 420 17.96 -25.00 -5.17
N SER A 421 19.10 -24.30 -5.25
CA SER A 421 20.16 -24.39 -4.24
C SER A 421 19.79 -23.82 -2.86
N ARG A 422 18.84 -22.87 -2.82
CA ARG A 422 18.41 -22.17 -1.59
C ARG A 422 17.05 -22.68 -1.06
N PHE A 423 16.36 -23.50 -1.82
CA PHE A 423 15.01 -23.99 -1.52
C PHE A 423 14.96 -24.90 -0.29
N ASP A 424 13.95 -24.68 0.55
CA ASP A 424 13.59 -25.51 1.70
C ASP A 424 12.56 -26.58 1.27
N PRO A 425 12.94 -27.88 1.18
CA PRO A 425 12.02 -28.93 0.74
C PRO A 425 10.96 -29.30 1.77
N GLU A 426 11.20 -29.02 3.06
CA GLU A 426 10.25 -29.32 4.13
C GLU A 426 9.19 -28.23 4.18
N ASN A 427 9.63 -26.99 4.41
CA ASN A 427 8.75 -25.86 4.70
C ASN A 427 8.49 -24.93 3.50
N GLY A 428 9.12 -25.16 2.35
CA GLY A 428 9.02 -24.26 1.20
C GLY A 428 9.72 -22.90 1.38
N GLY A 429 9.83 -22.16 0.28
CA GLY A 429 10.57 -20.90 0.21
C GLY A 429 12.08 -21.09 0.35
N VAL A 430 12.77 -20.05 0.82
CA VAL A 430 14.22 -20.07 1.11
C VAL A 430 14.46 -20.70 2.48
N ARG A 431 15.55 -21.46 2.64
CA ARG A 431 15.93 -22.07 3.93
C ARG A 431 16.27 -21.04 5.02
N GLY A 432 16.00 -21.42 6.27
CA GLY A 432 16.34 -20.63 7.46
C GLY A 432 15.18 -19.76 7.95
N ALA A 433 15.51 -18.81 8.82
CA ALA A 433 14.60 -17.82 9.39
C ALA A 433 15.33 -16.47 9.51
N PRO A 434 14.63 -15.31 9.43
CA PRO A 434 13.20 -15.16 9.12
C PRO A 434 12.86 -15.55 7.68
N LYS A 435 11.56 -15.73 7.39
CA LYS A 435 11.04 -16.04 6.04
C LYS A 435 10.06 -14.98 5.55
N PHE A 436 10.33 -14.42 4.37
CA PHE A 436 9.47 -13.48 3.67
C PHE A 436 8.64 -14.20 2.60
N PRO A 437 7.33 -13.91 2.45
CA PRO A 437 6.43 -14.57 1.51
C PRO A 437 6.57 -13.99 0.09
N SER A 438 7.81 -13.85 -0.39
CA SER A 438 8.07 -13.22 -1.70
C SER A 438 7.46 -14.07 -2.83
N SER A 439 6.53 -13.45 -3.55
CA SER A 439 5.79 -14.04 -4.67
C SER A 439 6.56 -13.97 -5.99
N LEU A 440 7.54 -13.07 -6.12
CA LEU A 440 8.26 -12.81 -7.38
C LEU A 440 9.07 -14.04 -7.83
N PRO A 441 9.84 -14.73 -6.95
CA PRO A 441 10.46 -16.02 -7.30
C PRO A 441 9.45 -17.10 -7.71
N ILE A 442 8.27 -17.12 -7.08
CA ILE A 442 7.22 -18.11 -7.34
C ILE A 442 6.65 -17.91 -8.75
N ARG A 443 6.35 -16.66 -9.13
CA ARG A 443 5.84 -16.30 -10.47
C ARG A 443 6.87 -16.58 -11.58
N PHE A 444 8.16 -16.44 -11.29
CA PHE A 444 9.24 -16.89 -12.18
C PHE A 444 9.27 -18.42 -12.30
N LEU A 445 9.28 -19.15 -11.18
CA LEU A 445 9.34 -20.61 -11.19
C LEU A 445 8.15 -21.27 -11.91
N LEU A 446 6.95 -20.69 -11.80
CA LEU A 446 5.77 -21.13 -12.56
C LEU A 446 6.01 -20.97 -14.08
N ARG A 447 6.42 -19.79 -14.56
CA ARG A 447 6.75 -19.55 -15.98
C ARG A 447 7.83 -20.48 -16.49
N TYR A 448 8.94 -20.58 -15.76
CA TYR A 448 10.05 -21.48 -16.09
C TYR A 448 9.61 -22.95 -16.15
N SER A 449 8.72 -23.39 -15.26
CA SER A 449 8.18 -24.76 -15.29
C SER A 449 7.38 -25.06 -16.56
N ARG A 450 6.60 -24.09 -17.06
CA ARG A 450 5.86 -24.18 -18.33
C ARG A 450 6.82 -24.17 -19.52
N HIS A 451 7.71 -23.19 -19.60
CA HIS A 451 8.51 -22.91 -20.80
C HIS A 451 9.67 -23.91 -20.98
N ALA A 452 10.29 -24.35 -19.88
CA ALA A 452 11.39 -25.34 -19.87
C ALA A 452 10.94 -26.76 -19.45
N GLY A 453 9.64 -27.01 -19.28
CA GLY A 453 9.09 -28.31 -18.87
C GLY A 453 9.52 -28.79 -17.47
N ASN A 454 10.02 -27.90 -16.62
CA ASN A 454 10.75 -28.25 -15.41
C ASN A 454 9.81 -28.53 -14.21
N GLN A 455 9.58 -29.81 -13.92
CA GLN A 455 8.73 -30.26 -12.80
C GLN A 455 9.27 -29.88 -11.42
N GLN A 456 10.58 -29.75 -11.24
CA GLN A 456 11.17 -29.32 -9.96
C GLN A 456 10.79 -27.86 -9.65
N ALA A 457 10.79 -26.98 -10.65
CA ALA A 457 10.36 -25.59 -10.49
C ALA A 457 8.88 -25.49 -10.10
N LEU A 458 8.01 -26.30 -10.71
CA LEU A 458 6.60 -26.39 -10.33
C LEU A 458 6.42 -26.90 -8.89
N ALA A 459 7.18 -27.93 -8.49
CA ALA A 459 7.16 -28.46 -7.12
C ALA A 459 7.64 -27.41 -6.09
N MET A 460 8.70 -26.65 -6.39
CA MET A 460 9.20 -25.59 -5.51
C MET A 460 8.17 -24.47 -5.32
N ALA A 461 7.54 -24.00 -6.42
CA ALA A 461 6.51 -22.98 -6.38
C ALA A 461 5.28 -23.44 -5.56
N THR A 462 4.76 -24.64 -5.87
CA THR A 462 3.53 -25.16 -5.25
C THR A 462 3.71 -25.59 -3.80
N GLN A 463 4.87 -26.14 -3.41
CA GLN A 463 5.20 -26.42 -2.01
C GLN A 463 5.29 -25.13 -1.20
N THR A 464 5.94 -24.08 -1.75
CA THR A 464 6.04 -22.77 -1.07
C THR A 464 4.65 -22.16 -0.82
N LEU A 465 3.80 -22.13 -1.84
CA LEU A 465 2.43 -21.63 -1.72
C LEU A 465 1.57 -22.47 -0.75
N ALA A 466 1.70 -23.79 -0.75
CA ALA A 466 0.97 -24.66 0.16
C ALA A 466 1.40 -24.45 1.63
N GLN A 467 2.70 -24.34 1.89
CA GLN A 467 3.23 -24.16 3.25
C GLN A 467 2.94 -22.76 3.80
N MET A 468 3.02 -21.71 2.98
CA MET A 468 2.60 -20.37 3.40
C MET A 468 1.10 -20.30 3.76
N ALA A 469 0.23 -20.92 2.97
CA ALA A 469 -1.21 -20.97 3.25
C ALA A 469 -1.57 -21.84 4.47
N ALA A 470 -0.76 -22.86 4.75
CA ALA A 470 -0.90 -23.70 5.94
C ALA A 470 -0.31 -23.05 7.22
N GLY A 471 0.59 -22.08 7.07
CA GLY A 471 1.24 -21.37 8.17
C GLY A 471 0.31 -20.41 8.92
N GLY A 472 0.86 -19.82 9.98
CA GLY A 472 0.25 -18.69 10.71
C GLY A 472 0.53 -17.33 10.06
N ILE A 473 1.45 -17.27 9.08
CA ILE A 473 1.61 -16.11 8.19
C ILE A 473 0.36 -15.83 7.35
N TYR A 474 -0.50 -16.83 7.13
CA TYR A 474 -1.81 -16.67 6.54
C TYR A 474 -2.88 -16.53 7.63
N ASP A 475 -3.66 -15.44 7.60
CA ASP A 475 -4.76 -15.24 8.56
C ASP A 475 -5.92 -16.20 8.26
N GLN A 476 -5.88 -17.36 8.92
CA GLN A 476 -6.81 -18.47 8.74
C GLN A 476 -8.30 -18.10 8.87
N ILE A 477 -8.62 -16.98 9.55
CA ILE A 477 -10.00 -16.51 9.80
C ILE A 477 -10.36 -15.35 8.87
N GLY A 478 -9.54 -14.30 8.86
CA GLY A 478 -9.80 -13.09 8.10
C GLY A 478 -9.53 -13.21 6.60
N GLY A 479 -8.55 -14.02 6.21
CA GLY A 479 -7.89 -13.96 4.91
C GLY A 479 -6.78 -12.90 4.86
N GLY A 480 -6.00 -12.93 3.79
CA GLY A 480 -4.81 -12.10 3.62
C GLY A 480 -3.59 -12.61 4.40
N PHE A 481 -2.42 -12.17 3.97
CA PHE A 481 -1.12 -12.54 4.51
C PHE A 481 -0.54 -11.44 5.40
N HIS A 482 0.11 -11.89 6.47
CA HIS A 482 1.04 -11.12 7.28
C HIS A 482 2.41 -11.03 6.59
N ARG A 483 3.17 -9.98 6.89
CA ARG A 483 4.31 -9.55 6.05
C ARG A 483 5.50 -10.49 6.05
N TYR A 484 5.87 -11.10 7.18
CA TYR A 484 6.92 -12.13 7.23
C TYR A 484 6.81 -13.00 8.48
N SER A 485 7.46 -14.16 8.46
CA SER A 485 7.56 -15.07 9.60
C SER A 485 8.93 -15.01 10.27
N THR A 486 8.95 -15.01 11.60
CA THR A 486 10.17 -15.02 12.41
C THR A 486 10.78 -16.42 12.51
N ASP A 487 10.06 -17.47 12.09
CA ASP A 487 10.54 -18.86 12.09
C ASP A 487 10.50 -19.52 10.70
N ALA A 488 11.18 -20.66 10.57
CA ALA A 488 11.38 -21.33 9.29
C ALA A 488 10.13 -22.09 8.77
N ARG A 489 9.07 -22.22 9.57
CA ARG A 489 7.87 -23.03 9.27
C ARG A 489 6.65 -22.17 8.92
N TRP A 490 6.83 -20.86 8.75
CA TRP A 490 5.75 -19.90 8.51
C TRP A 490 4.72 -19.79 9.64
N LEU A 491 5.07 -20.21 10.87
CA LEU A 491 4.11 -20.30 11.98
C LEU A 491 3.95 -18.96 12.70
N VAL A 492 5.03 -18.35 13.17
CA VAL A 492 4.98 -17.08 13.92
C VAL A 492 5.19 -15.92 12.94
N PRO A 493 4.18 -15.06 12.66
CA PRO A 493 4.35 -13.88 11.84
C PRO A 493 4.80 -12.67 12.67
N HIS A 494 5.31 -11.65 12.00
CA HIS A 494 5.02 -10.28 12.41
C HIS A 494 3.67 -9.88 11.84
N PHE A 495 2.76 -9.40 12.68
CA PHE A 495 1.33 -9.39 12.35
C PHE A 495 0.89 -8.25 11.44
N GLU A 496 1.79 -7.35 11.05
CA GLU A 496 1.53 -6.32 10.04
C GLU A 496 1.10 -6.95 8.70
N LYS A 497 0.17 -6.31 7.98
CA LYS A 497 -0.28 -6.73 6.65
C LYS A 497 -0.17 -5.55 5.68
N MET A 498 0.50 -5.78 4.55
CA MET A 498 0.74 -4.75 3.53
C MET A 498 -0.12 -5.01 2.28
N LEU A 499 -0.57 -3.93 1.63
CA LEU A 499 -1.38 -4.04 0.40
C LEU A 499 -0.60 -4.70 -0.74
N TYR A 500 0.68 -4.34 -0.92
CA TYR A 500 1.52 -4.85 -2.01
C TYR A 500 1.78 -6.36 -1.87
N ASP A 501 2.11 -6.86 -0.67
CA ASP A 501 2.31 -8.30 -0.42
C ASP A 501 1.07 -9.10 -0.80
N ASN A 502 -0.10 -8.61 -0.38
CA ASN A 502 -1.39 -9.23 -0.65
C ASN A 502 -1.76 -9.17 -2.14
N ALA A 503 -1.51 -8.05 -2.83
CA ALA A 503 -1.72 -7.95 -4.28
C ALA A 503 -0.87 -8.98 -5.05
N LEU A 504 0.43 -9.03 -4.76
CA LEU A 504 1.37 -9.88 -5.48
C LEU A 504 1.16 -11.37 -5.15
N LEU A 505 0.81 -11.71 -3.90
CA LEU A 505 0.44 -13.08 -3.52
C LEU A 505 -0.87 -13.52 -4.18
N ALA A 506 -1.89 -12.67 -4.26
CA ALA A 506 -3.13 -13.01 -4.97
C ALA A 506 -2.86 -13.39 -6.44
N VAL A 507 -1.97 -12.68 -7.13
CA VAL A 507 -1.55 -13.04 -8.49
C VAL A 507 -0.77 -14.37 -8.51
N ALA A 508 0.14 -14.62 -7.55
CA ALA A 508 0.90 -15.87 -7.52
C ALA A 508 0.04 -17.11 -7.22
N TYR A 509 -0.93 -17.02 -6.30
CA TYR A 509 -1.90 -18.09 -6.05
C TYR A 509 -2.83 -18.31 -7.25
N LEU A 510 -3.25 -17.24 -7.94
CA LEU A 510 -4.04 -17.36 -9.17
C LEU A 510 -3.26 -18.05 -10.29
N GLU A 511 -2.02 -17.62 -10.54
CA GLU A 511 -1.14 -18.23 -11.55
C GLU A 511 -0.86 -19.72 -11.21
N ALA A 512 -0.71 -20.06 -9.93
CA ALA A 512 -0.53 -21.45 -9.49
C ALA A 512 -1.80 -22.30 -9.64
N PHE A 513 -3.00 -21.73 -9.40
CA PHE A 513 -4.27 -22.38 -9.72
C PHE A 513 -4.33 -22.71 -11.22
N GLN A 514 -4.05 -21.75 -12.10
CA GLN A 514 -4.04 -21.97 -13.55
C GLN A 514 -3.00 -23.00 -13.99
N ALA A 515 -1.87 -23.09 -13.28
CA ALA A 515 -0.79 -24.02 -13.61
C ALA A 515 -1.02 -25.47 -13.13
N THR A 516 -1.98 -25.70 -12.23
CA THR A 516 -2.15 -27.00 -11.55
C THR A 516 -3.59 -27.50 -11.46
N GLY A 517 -4.60 -26.67 -11.69
CA GLY A 517 -6.01 -26.97 -11.42
C GLY A 517 -6.35 -27.06 -9.93
N ARG A 518 -5.47 -26.63 -9.02
CA ARG A 518 -5.68 -26.73 -7.57
C ARG A 518 -6.61 -25.65 -7.03
N GLU A 519 -7.87 -26.03 -6.83
CA GLU A 519 -8.93 -25.18 -6.26
C GLU A 519 -8.57 -24.55 -4.89
N ASP A 520 -7.66 -25.14 -4.11
CA ASP A 520 -7.22 -24.53 -2.85
C ASP A 520 -6.41 -23.24 -3.07
N PHE A 521 -5.68 -23.12 -4.17
CA PHE A 521 -5.00 -21.86 -4.54
C PHE A 521 -5.97 -20.79 -5.04
N ALA A 522 -7.02 -21.16 -5.79
CA ALA A 522 -8.12 -20.26 -6.11
C ALA A 522 -8.84 -19.78 -4.84
N GLY A 523 -9.06 -20.69 -3.88
CA GLY A 523 -9.63 -20.40 -2.57
C GLY A 523 -8.80 -19.40 -1.76
N VAL A 524 -7.46 -19.49 -1.78
CA VAL A 524 -6.58 -18.49 -1.12
C VAL A 524 -6.69 -17.14 -1.84
N THR A 525 -6.69 -17.11 -3.18
CA THR A 525 -6.87 -15.88 -3.97
C THR A 525 -8.17 -15.15 -3.59
N HIS A 526 -9.31 -15.85 -3.56
CA HIS A 526 -10.59 -15.30 -3.11
C HIS A 526 -10.53 -14.75 -1.68
N GLN A 527 -9.83 -15.42 -0.76
CA GLN A 527 -9.75 -14.99 0.64
C GLN A 527 -8.84 -13.76 0.84
N ILE A 528 -7.77 -13.61 0.04
CA ILE A 528 -6.96 -12.38 0.00
C ILE A 528 -7.83 -11.21 -0.50
N LEU A 529 -8.48 -11.37 -1.66
CA LEU A 529 -9.31 -10.30 -2.23
C LEU A 529 -10.48 -9.92 -1.30
N ARG A 530 -11.11 -10.90 -0.63
CA ARG A 530 -12.14 -10.66 0.38
C ARG A 530 -11.62 -9.86 1.58
N TYR A 531 -10.40 -10.12 2.04
CA TYR A 531 -9.75 -9.30 3.09
C TYR A 531 -9.59 -7.85 2.61
N VAL A 532 -9.10 -7.65 1.38
CA VAL A 532 -8.90 -6.31 0.81
C VAL A 532 -10.23 -5.56 0.63
N GLU A 533 -11.27 -6.22 0.10
CA GLU A 533 -12.59 -5.62 -0.08
C GLU A 533 -13.28 -5.23 1.24
N ARG A 534 -13.06 -6.01 2.31
CA ARG A 534 -13.71 -5.81 3.61
C ARG A 534 -12.94 -4.84 4.51
N ASP A 535 -11.62 -5.00 4.60
CA ASP A 535 -10.80 -4.38 5.64
C ASP A 535 -9.89 -3.25 5.11
N MET A 536 -9.56 -3.24 3.81
CA MET A 536 -8.58 -2.31 3.21
C MET A 536 -9.17 -1.34 2.17
N THR A 537 -10.45 -1.45 1.83
CA THR A 537 -11.07 -0.61 0.80
C THR A 537 -11.61 0.69 1.37
N ALA A 538 -11.20 1.81 0.80
CA ALA A 538 -11.68 3.14 1.10
C ALA A 538 -13.13 3.35 0.58
N PRO A 539 -13.93 4.26 1.18
CA PRO A 539 -15.32 4.50 0.76
C PRO A 539 -15.50 4.93 -0.71
N ASP A 540 -14.48 5.54 -1.31
CA ASP A 540 -14.44 5.95 -2.72
C ASP A 540 -13.89 4.87 -3.66
N GLY A 541 -13.46 3.72 -3.12
CA GLY A 541 -13.20 2.48 -3.87
C GLY A 541 -11.72 2.14 -4.11
N ALA A 542 -10.80 3.03 -3.74
CA ALA A 542 -9.36 2.75 -3.70
C ALA A 542 -8.97 1.93 -2.46
N PHE A 543 -7.69 1.59 -2.31
CA PHE A 543 -7.17 0.73 -1.26
C PHE A 543 -6.14 1.44 -0.38
N TYR A 544 -6.30 1.25 0.93
CA TYR A 544 -5.40 1.70 2.00
C TYR A 544 -4.09 0.88 2.03
N SER A 545 -3.01 1.48 2.54
CA SER A 545 -1.66 0.94 2.40
C SER A 545 -1.37 -0.28 3.28
N ALA A 546 -1.70 -0.24 4.57
CA ALA A 546 -1.30 -1.29 5.52
C ALA A 546 -2.17 -1.37 6.80
N THR A 547 -2.01 -2.46 7.56
CA THR A 547 -2.43 -2.55 8.96
C THR A 547 -1.24 -2.91 9.85
N ASP A 548 -1.14 -2.21 10.98
CA ASP A 548 -0.18 -2.39 12.08
C ASP A 548 -0.21 -3.82 12.66
N ALA A 549 0.88 -4.22 13.30
CA ALA A 549 0.99 -5.51 14.00
C ALA A 549 0.38 -5.46 15.42
N ASP A 550 0.41 -4.27 16.03
CA ASP A 550 0.06 -4.05 17.44
C ASP A 550 -1.41 -3.68 17.64
N SER A 551 -2.00 -4.21 18.71
CA SER A 551 -3.37 -3.91 19.13
C SER A 551 -3.47 -3.68 20.63
N LEU A 552 -4.46 -2.91 21.08
CA LEU A 552 -4.64 -2.64 22.52
C LEU A 552 -5.17 -3.89 23.24
N ALA A 553 -4.35 -4.45 24.12
CA ALA A 553 -4.67 -5.59 24.95
C ALA A 553 -5.44 -5.17 26.24
N PRO A 554 -6.10 -6.11 26.95
CA PRO A 554 -6.92 -5.79 28.13
C PRO A 554 -6.15 -5.18 29.31
N ASN A 555 -4.83 -5.26 29.32
CA ASN A 555 -3.94 -4.63 30.31
C ASN A 555 -3.63 -3.15 29.99
N GLY A 556 -4.18 -2.60 28.91
CA GLY A 556 -3.92 -1.22 28.47
C GLY A 556 -2.62 -1.02 27.68
N ARG A 557 -1.85 -2.08 27.42
CA ARG A 557 -0.65 -2.03 26.58
C ARG A 557 -0.99 -2.38 25.13
N ARG A 558 -0.15 -1.91 24.20
CA ARG A 558 -0.12 -2.42 22.83
C ARG A 558 0.67 -3.72 22.80
N GLU A 559 0.10 -4.76 22.21
CA GLU A 559 0.69 -6.10 22.09
C GLU A 559 0.55 -6.59 20.65
N GLU A 560 1.65 -7.10 20.10
CA GLU A 560 1.72 -7.70 18.77
C GLU A 560 0.87 -8.98 18.73
N GLY A 561 0.03 -9.14 17.71
CA GLY A 561 -0.72 -10.38 17.49
C GLY A 561 -1.88 -10.67 18.46
N TRP A 562 -2.10 -9.86 19.51
CA TRP A 562 -3.26 -10.00 20.42
C TRP A 562 -4.60 -10.08 19.66
N PHE A 563 -4.81 -9.19 18.70
CA PHE A 563 -6.00 -9.19 17.84
C PHE A 563 -6.21 -10.52 17.12
N PHE A 564 -5.14 -11.14 16.60
CA PHE A 564 -5.22 -12.29 15.70
C PHE A 564 -5.21 -13.66 16.40
N THR A 565 -4.63 -13.75 17.60
CA THR A 565 -4.43 -15.03 18.33
C THR A 565 -5.64 -15.44 19.19
N TRP A 566 -5.68 -16.71 19.60
CA TRP A 566 -6.84 -17.32 20.28
C TRP A 566 -6.48 -18.17 21.51
N THR A 567 -7.35 -18.15 22.53
CA THR A 567 -7.36 -19.20 23.56
C THR A 567 -8.38 -20.29 23.22
N PRO A 568 -8.25 -21.52 23.75
CA PRO A 568 -9.28 -22.55 23.59
C PRO A 568 -10.66 -22.08 24.08
N ALA A 569 -10.69 -21.36 25.21
CA ALA A 569 -11.92 -20.85 25.82
C ALA A 569 -12.62 -19.79 24.95
N GLU A 570 -11.88 -18.93 24.25
CA GLU A 570 -12.46 -17.99 23.28
C GLU A 570 -13.13 -18.72 22.10
N ILE A 571 -12.56 -19.83 21.64
CA ILE A 571 -13.13 -20.64 20.54
C ILE A 571 -14.36 -21.41 21.03
N ASP A 572 -14.31 -21.99 22.25
CA ASP A 572 -15.45 -22.68 22.87
C ASP A 572 -16.62 -21.74 23.18
N ALA A 573 -16.34 -20.47 23.49
CA ALA A 573 -17.37 -19.44 23.68
C ALA A 573 -17.95 -18.90 22.36
N ALA A 574 -17.19 -18.96 21.26
CA ALA A 574 -17.61 -18.45 19.95
C ALA A 574 -18.40 -19.46 19.10
N LEU A 575 -18.30 -20.75 19.39
CA LEU A 575 -18.78 -21.84 18.52
C LEU A 575 -19.59 -22.89 19.29
N ARG A 576 -20.43 -23.64 18.56
CA ARG A 576 -21.09 -24.84 19.10
C ARG A 576 -20.05 -25.93 19.38
N SER A 577 -20.26 -26.75 20.41
CA SER A 577 -19.30 -27.79 20.87
C SER A 577 -18.71 -28.66 19.73
N GLU A 578 -19.53 -29.17 18.81
CA GLU A 578 -19.03 -29.96 17.66
C GLU A 578 -18.14 -29.14 16.70
N GLN A 579 -18.51 -27.89 16.42
CA GLN A 579 -17.70 -26.96 15.61
C GLN A 579 -16.40 -26.60 16.35
N ALA A 580 -16.47 -26.28 17.65
CA ALA A 580 -15.31 -25.92 18.46
C ALA A 580 -14.29 -27.07 18.56
N SER A 581 -14.76 -28.31 18.71
CA SER A 581 -13.91 -29.51 18.67
C SER A 581 -13.19 -29.64 17.33
N ALA A 582 -13.93 -29.59 16.21
CA ALA A 582 -13.34 -29.69 14.87
C ALA A 582 -12.33 -28.58 14.58
N VAL A 583 -12.64 -27.34 14.95
CA VAL A 583 -11.78 -26.15 14.78
C VAL A 583 -10.50 -26.26 15.60
N LYS A 584 -10.58 -26.66 16.88
CA LYS A 584 -9.40 -26.81 17.74
C LYS A 584 -8.47 -27.90 17.23
N THR A 585 -9.00 -29.04 16.80
CA THR A 585 -8.19 -30.15 16.23
C THR A 585 -7.60 -29.80 14.86
N TYR A 586 -8.34 -29.07 14.02
CA TYR A 586 -7.87 -28.65 12.68
C TYR A 586 -6.76 -27.60 12.76
N TYR A 587 -6.93 -26.57 13.59
CA TYR A 587 -5.93 -25.49 13.75
C TYR A 587 -4.86 -25.77 14.82
N ALA A 588 -4.78 -27.01 15.32
CA ALA A 588 -3.85 -27.46 16.35
C ALA A 588 -3.79 -26.56 17.60
N VAL A 589 -4.97 -26.15 18.08
CA VAL A 589 -5.13 -25.27 19.24
C VAL A 589 -4.85 -26.04 20.53
N THR A 590 -3.96 -25.50 21.37
CA THR A 590 -3.58 -26.11 22.65
C THR A 590 -3.82 -25.17 23.84
N ALA A 591 -3.89 -25.73 25.04
CA ALA A 591 -4.03 -24.96 26.28
C ALA A 591 -2.78 -24.12 26.63
N ARG A 592 -1.59 -24.53 26.17
CA ARG A 592 -0.34 -23.78 26.35
C ARG A 592 -0.14 -22.67 25.30
N GLY A 593 -0.84 -22.77 24.16
CA GLY A 593 -0.57 -21.90 23.03
C GLY A 593 0.74 -22.22 22.30
N ASN A 594 0.96 -21.52 21.19
CA ASN A 594 2.18 -21.54 20.38
C ASN A 594 2.84 -20.14 20.28
N PHE A 595 2.20 -19.10 20.81
CA PHE A 595 2.70 -17.73 20.89
C PHE A 595 2.14 -17.05 22.16
N GLU A 596 2.98 -16.64 23.10
CA GLU A 596 2.58 -15.87 24.30
C GLU A 596 1.36 -16.43 25.08
N GLN A 597 1.33 -17.74 25.32
CA GLN A 597 0.21 -18.48 25.94
C GLN A 597 -1.11 -18.47 25.14
N ARG A 598 -1.09 -17.98 23.90
CA ARG A 598 -2.20 -17.95 22.94
C ARG A 598 -1.85 -18.77 21.69
N ASN A 599 -2.82 -18.99 20.83
CA ASN A 599 -2.68 -19.80 19.61
C ASN A 599 -2.78 -18.92 18.37
N ILE A 600 -1.73 -18.92 17.57
CA ILE A 600 -1.76 -18.62 16.15
C ILE A 600 -2.38 -19.84 15.45
N LEU A 601 -3.46 -19.61 14.72
CA LEU A 601 -4.13 -20.66 13.98
C LEU A 601 -3.32 -20.98 12.72
N HIS A 602 -3.06 -22.26 12.50
CA HIS A 602 -2.29 -22.79 11.37
C HIS A 602 -2.77 -24.22 11.12
N THR A 603 -2.52 -24.80 9.94
CA THR A 603 -3.03 -26.12 9.57
C THR A 603 -1.87 -27.12 9.35
N PRO A 604 -1.23 -27.63 10.43
CA PRO A 604 -0.03 -28.47 10.32
C PRO A 604 -0.32 -29.90 9.83
N ARG A 605 -1.59 -30.23 9.58
CA ARG A 605 -2.08 -31.56 9.20
C ARG A 605 -3.16 -31.42 8.13
N SER A 606 -3.25 -32.41 7.24
CA SER A 606 -4.29 -32.43 6.21
C SER A 606 -5.69 -32.56 6.82
N LEU A 607 -6.69 -32.05 6.11
CA LEU A 607 -8.10 -32.17 6.52
C LEU A 607 -8.53 -33.63 6.66
N ALA A 608 -8.04 -34.53 5.81
CA ALA A 608 -8.26 -35.97 5.87
C ALA A 608 -7.72 -36.61 7.18
N ALA A 609 -6.51 -36.21 7.62
CA ALA A 609 -5.92 -36.71 8.87
C ALA A 609 -6.73 -36.24 10.09
N VAL A 610 -7.18 -34.98 10.09
CA VAL A 610 -8.04 -34.42 11.13
C VAL A 610 -9.42 -35.10 11.15
N ALA A 611 -10.00 -35.39 9.98
CA ALA A 611 -11.26 -36.11 9.86
C ALA A 611 -11.18 -37.54 10.42
N THR A 612 -10.05 -38.21 10.20
CA THR A 612 -9.76 -39.55 10.75
C THR A 612 -9.68 -39.51 12.29
N GLU A 613 -8.98 -38.54 12.86
CA GLU A 613 -8.89 -38.35 14.33
C GLU A 613 -10.27 -38.10 14.96
N LEU A 614 -11.05 -37.20 14.36
CA LEU A 614 -12.40 -36.84 14.82
C LEU A 614 -13.45 -37.94 14.55
N LYS A 615 -13.11 -38.98 13.77
CA LYS A 615 -14.04 -40.01 13.29
C LYS A 615 -15.25 -39.44 12.54
N LEU A 616 -15.03 -38.38 11.77
CA LEU A 616 -16.03 -37.71 10.95
C LEU A 616 -15.69 -37.81 9.46
N PRO A 617 -16.67 -37.78 8.53
CA PRO A 617 -16.38 -37.62 7.11
C PRO A 617 -15.63 -36.31 6.84
N GLU A 618 -14.63 -36.33 5.95
CA GLU A 618 -13.82 -35.13 5.64
C GLU A 618 -14.69 -33.93 5.24
N GLN A 619 -15.71 -34.17 4.41
CA GLN A 619 -16.66 -33.14 3.98
C GLN A 619 -17.43 -32.51 5.16
N LYS A 620 -17.72 -33.27 6.23
CA LYS A 620 -18.36 -32.72 7.43
C LYS A 620 -17.39 -31.80 8.18
N VAL A 621 -16.12 -32.20 8.34
CA VAL A 621 -15.10 -31.34 8.96
C VAL A 621 -14.88 -30.08 8.12
N ARG A 622 -14.85 -30.20 6.78
CA ARG A 622 -14.75 -29.07 5.85
C ARG A 622 -15.85 -28.03 6.08
N VAL A 623 -17.09 -28.48 6.22
CA VAL A 623 -18.25 -27.61 6.51
C VAL A 623 -18.14 -26.99 7.90
N LEU A 624 -17.88 -27.80 8.95
CA LEU A 624 -17.76 -27.30 10.33
C LEU A 624 -16.68 -26.20 10.48
N VAL A 625 -15.51 -26.39 9.86
CA VAL A 625 -14.42 -25.40 9.85
C VAL A 625 -14.76 -24.19 8.96
N GLY A 626 -15.37 -24.42 7.79
CA GLY A 626 -15.80 -23.34 6.89
C GLY A 626 -16.81 -22.38 7.55
N GLU A 627 -17.87 -22.93 8.14
CA GLU A 627 -18.90 -22.19 8.86
C GLU A 627 -18.37 -21.45 10.10
N SER A 628 -17.32 -21.97 10.74
CA SER A 628 -16.74 -21.35 11.95
C SER A 628 -16.02 -20.03 11.71
N ARG A 629 -15.57 -19.76 10.47
CA ARG A 629 -14.77 -18.57 10.14
C ARG A 629 -15.50 -17.27 10.41
N GLU A 630 -16.78 -17.19 10.07
CA GLU A 630 -17.55 -15.95 10.25
C GLU A 630 -17.85 -15.65 11.73
N PRO A 631 -18.35 -16.59 12.57
CA PRO A 631 -18.47 -16.39 14.02
C PRO A 631 -17.15 -15.99 14.70
N LEU A 632 -16.03 -16.65 14.33
CA LEU A 632 -14.71 -16.29 14.86
C LEU A 632 -14.28 -14.89 14.41
N TYR A 633 -14.50 -14.51 13.14
CA TYR A 633 -14.24 -13.16 12.68
C TYR A 633 -15.08 -12.12 13.43
N GLN A 634 -16.38 -12.38 13.66
CA GLN A 634 -17.27 -11.48 14.40
C GLN A 634 -16.87 -11.31 15.87
N VAL A 635 -16.36 -12.36 16.52
CA VAL A 635 -15.80 -12.26 17.88
C VAL A 635 -14.49 -11.47 17.87
N ARG A 636 -13.61 -11.70 16.88
CA ARG A 636 -12.36 -10.95 16.72
C ARG A 636 -12.60 -9.46 16.48
N ASN A 637 -13.57 -9.11 15.64
CA ASN A 637 -13.87 -7.73 15.25
C ASN A 637 -14.47 -6.86 16.38
N ARG A 638 -14.70 -7.44 17.57
CA ARG A 638 -15.07 -6.71 18.80
C ARG A 638 -13.86 -6.34 19.67
N ARG A 639 -12.67 -6.85 19.34
CA ARG A 639 -11.40 -6.46 19.99
C ARG A 639 -10.96 -5.11 19.43
N PRO A 640 -10.16 -4.31 20.17
CA PRO A 640 -9.48 -3.16 19.59
C PRO A 640 -8.64 -3.61 18.40
N ALA A 641 -8.95 -3.09 17.21
CA ALA A 641 -8.24 -3.42 15.99
C ALA A 641 -6.83 -2.80 15.98
N PRO A 642 -5.86 -3.39 15.25
CA PRO A 642 -4.62 -2.70 14.91
C PRO A 642 -4.91 -1.41 14.14
N LEU A 643 -3.97 -0.45 14.19
CA LEU A 643 -4.10 0.77 13.38
C LEU A 643 -4.05 0.40 11.89
N ARG A 644 -4.91 1.04 11.10
CA ARG A 644 -4.84 1.00 9.64
C ARG A 644 -4.15 2.28 9.16
N ASP A 645 -3.12 2.15 8.33
CA ASP A 645 -2.59 3.29 7.58
C ASP A 645 -3.53 3.52 6.38
N GLU A 646 -4.29 4.61 6.44
CA GLU A 646 -5.30 4.99 5.46
C GLU A 646 -4.71 5.81 4.29
N LYS A 647 -3.38 5.93 4.21
CA LYS A 647 -2.67 6.47 3.05
C LYS A 647 -2.96 5.59 1.83
N ILE A 648 -3.39 6.21 0.74
CA ILE A 648 -3.57 5.54 -0.55
C ILE A 648 -2.32 5.84 -1.39
N LEU A 649 -1.63 4.80 -1.84
CA LEU A 649 -0.41 4.91 -2.68
C LEU A 649 -0.71 4.43 -4.10
N ALA A 650 -0.34 5.22 -5.11
CA ALA A 650 -0.63 4.93 -6.51
C ALA A 650 0.01 3.62 -6.98
N ALA A 651 1.29 3.39 -6.67
CA ALA A 651 1.99 2.14 -6.94
C ALA A 651 1.24 0.91 -6.40
N TRP A 652 0.94 0.87 -5.09
CA TRP A 652 0.32 -0.29 -4.45
C TRP A 652 -1.12 -0.51 -4.91
N ASN A 653 -1.84 0.57 -5.23
CA ASN A 653 -3.15 0.48 -5.87
C ASN A 653 -3.04 -0.10 -7.27
N GLY A 654 -2.02 0.26 -8.06
CA GLY A 654 -1.73 -0.35 -9.36
C GLY A 654 -1.57 -1.87 -9.30
N LEU A 655 -0.77 -2.36 -8.32
CA LEU A 655 -0.62 -3.80 -8.06
C LEU A 655 -1.96 -4.46 -7.68
N MET A 656 -2.76 -3.83 -6.83
CA MET A 656 -4.04 -4.39 -6.41
C MET A 656 -5.12 -4.35 -7.52
N ILE A 657 -5.13 -3.30 -8.36
CA ILE A 657 -5.94 -3.22 -9.59
C ILE A 657 -5.60 -4.39 -10.52
N SER A 658 -4.30 -4.66 -10.73
CA SER A 658 -3.81 -5.83 -11.47
C SER A 658 -4.32 -7.14 -10.86
N ALA A 659 -4.20 -7.33 -9.54
CA ALA A 659 -4.68 -8.53 -8.85
C ALA A 659 -6.19 -8.78 -9.03
N PHE A 660 -7.03 -7.77 -8.81
CA PHE A 660 -8.49 -7.86 -9.03
C PHE A 660 -8.84 -8.08 -10.51
N ALA A 661 -8.20 -7.37 -11.45
CA ALA A 661 -8.46 -7.53 -12.88
C ALA A 661 -8.10 -8.94 -13.39
N ARG A 662 -6.94 -9.47 -12.99
CA ARG A 662 -6.53 -10.86 -13.28
C ARG A 662 -7.49 -11.87 -12.67
N ALA A 663 -7.88 -11.68 -11.41
CA ALA A 663 -8.83 -12.57 -10.73
C ALA A 663 -10.21 -12.56 -11.39
N ALA A 664 -10.68 -11.42 -11.91
CA ALA A 664 -11.92 -11.35 -12.66
C ALA A 664 -11.92 -12.26 -13.91
N LEU A 665 -10.79 -12.31 -14.62
CA LEU A 665 -10.61 -13.23 -15.76
C LEU A 665 -10.44 -14.68 -15.31
N GLY A 666 -9.52 -14.95 -14.39
CA GLY A 666 -9.10 -16.30 -14.01
C GLY A 666 -10.09 -17.06 -13.12
N LEU A 667 -10.87 -16.35 -12.30
CA LEU A 667 -11.92 -16.92 -11.43
C LEU A 667 -13.33 -16.71 -12.00
N GLY A 668 -13.47 -15.88 -13.04
CA GLY A 668 -14.74 -15.63 -13.73
C GLY A 668 -15.72 -14.71 -12.99
N ASP A 669 -15.28 -13.98 -11.97
CA ASP A 669 -16.12 -13.06 -11.19
C ASP A 669 -15.99 -11.60 -11.67
N ARG A 670 -17.03 -11.10 -12.33
CA ARG A 670 -17.07 -9.73 -12.88
C ARG A 670 -16.97 -8.63 -11.81
N ARG A 671 -17.36 -8.91 -10.56
CA ARG A 671 -17.31 -7.94 -9.45
C ARG A 671 -15.89 -7.49 -9.15
N TYR A 672 -14.90 -8.35 -9.40
CA TYR A 672 -13.48 -8.01 -9.27
C TYR A 672 -13.03 -7.01 -10.34
N ALA A 673 -13.49 -7.11 -11.59
CA ALA A 673 -13.20 -6.11 -12.61
C ALA A 673 -13.85 -4.75 -12.28
N GLU A 674 -15.07 -4.76 -11.72
CA GLU A 674 -15.75 -3.55 -11.25
C GLU A 674 -15.03 -2.90 -10.05
N ARG A 675 -14.46 -3.71 -9.15
CA ARG A 675 -13.62 -3.25 -8.03
C ARG A 675 -12.33 -2.62 -8.52
N ALA A 676 -11.62 -3.29 -9.43
CA ALA A 676 -10.42 -2.76 -10.08
C ALA A 676 -10.69 -1.45 -10.83
N ALA A 677 -11.80 -1.36 -11.57
CA ALA A 677 -12.21 -0.15 -12.28
C ALA A 677 -12.44 1.04 -11.35
N ARG A 678 -13.14 0.87 -10.22
CA ARG A 678 -13.33 1.95 -9.23
C ARG A 678 -12.01 2.47 -8.66
N ALA A 679 -11.09 1.58 -8.32
CA ALA A 679 -9.76 1.96 -7.84
C ALA A 679 -8.92 2.66 -8.93
N ALA A 680 -8.97 2.19 -10.18
CA ALA A 680 -8.30 2.82 -11.31
C ALA A 680 -8.86 4.22 -11.61
N ASP A 681 -10.18 4.38 -11.61
CA ASP A 681 -10.83 5.68 -11.76
C ASP A 681 -10.47 6.64 -10.61
N PHE A 682 -10.37 6.14 -9.36
CA PHE A 682 -9.88 6.95 -8.24
C PHE A 682 -8.45 7.46 -8.50
N VAL A 683 -7.50 6.59 -8.84
CA VAL A 683 -6.10 6.99 -9.10
C VAL A 683 -6.02 8.00 -10.24
N LEU A 684 -6.69 7.73 -11.36
CA LEU A 684 -6.67 8.58 -12.55
C LEU A 684 -7.35 9.95 -12.36
N THR A 685 -8.33 10.08 -11.44
CA THR A 685 -9.09 11.32 -11.23
C THR A 685 -8.72 12.10 -9.97
N ARG A 686 -8.23 11.43 -8.92
CA ARG A 686 -7.92 12.04 -7.61
C ARG A 686 -6.43 12.13 -7.32
N MET A 687 -5.62 11.25 -7.91
CA MET A 687 -4.17 11.19 -7.73
C MET A 687 -3.41 11.65 -8.99
N ARG A 688 -4.05 12.45 -9.83
CA ARG A 688 -3.46 12.96 -11.08
C ARG A 688 -3.59 14.48 -11.14
N LYS A 689 -2.50 15.16 -11.48
CA LYS A 689 -2.43 16.61 -11.67
C LYS A 689 -1.61 16.92 -12.92
N ASP A 690 -2.12 17.81 -13.77
CA ASP A 690 -1.44 18.27 -15.00
C ASP A 690 -0.92 17.11 -15.88
N GLY A 691 -1.73 16.04 -15.97
CA GLY A 691 -1.42 14.81 -16.72
C GLY A 691 -0.53 13.79 -15.99
N ARG A 692 0.14 14.17 -14.90
CA ARG A 692 1.11 13.36 -14.14
C ARG A 692 0.48 12.77 -12.88
N LEU A 693 0.96 11.60 -12.45
CA LEU A 693 0.53 10.99 -11.19
C LEU A 693 1.22 11.65 -9.99
N LEU A 694 0.50 11.66 -8.87
CA LEU A 694 0.96 11.97 -7.53
C LEU A 694 1.01 10.67 -6.72
N ARG A 695 1.98 10.55 -5.81
CA ARG A 695 2.26 9.28 -5.12
C ARG A 695 1.22 8.94 -4.05
N SER A 696 0.99 9.85 -3.10
CA SER A 696 0.17 9.59 -1.92
C SER A 696 -1.12 10.40 -1.94
N PHE A 697 -2.19 9.83 -1.37
CA PHE A 697 -3.44 10.53 -1.08
C PHE A 697 -3.83 10.25 0.37
N THR A 698 -3.92 11.33 1.15
CA THR A 698 -4.22 11.31 2.60
C THR A 698 -4.97 12.59 2.96
N ASP A 699 -5.80 12.55 3.99
CA ASP A 699 -6.61 13.70 4.46
C ASP A 699 -7.47 14.36 3.34
N GLY A 700 -7.83 13.59 2.30
CA GLY A 700 -8.61 14.06 1.14
C GLY A 700 -7.82 14.72 0.00
N HIS A 701 -6.49 14.79 0.11
CA HIS A 701 -5.61 15.50 -0.82
C HIS A 701 -4.51 14.58 -1.39
N ALA A 702 -4.27 14.64 -2.71
CA ALA A 702 -3.11 14.01 -3.33
C ALA A 702 -1.84 14.88 -3.16
N ARG A 703 -0.70 14.24 -2.91
CA ARG A 703 0.58 14.85 -2.55
C ARG A 703 1.75 14.04 -3.12
N HIS A 704 2.92 14.68 -3.19
CA HIS A 704 4.19 14.16 -3.71
C HIS A 704 4.15 13.77 -5.20
N ASN A 705 5.21 14.04 -5.96
CA ASN A 705 5.25 13.63 -7.36
C ASN A 705 5.34 12.09 -7.44
N GLY A 706 4.65 11.48 -8.41
CA GLY A 706 4.75 10.04 -8.64
C GLY A 706 6.16 9.61 -9.07
N TYR A 707 6.58 8.45 -8.60
CA TYR A 707 7.85 7.80 -8.94
C TYR A 707 7.62 6.73 -10.01
N LEU A 708 8.69 6.17 -10.57
CA LEU A 708 8.62 5.16 -11.65
C LEU A 708 7.60 4.03 -11.38
N GLU A 709 7.61 3.49 -10.16
CA GLU A 709 6.69 2.45 -9.68
C GLU A 709 5.21 2.89 -9.68
N ASP A 710 4.91 4.14 -9.33
CA ASP A 710 3.55 4.70 -9.35
C ASP A 710 2.95 4.67 -10.76
N TYR A 711 3.77 4.92 -11.79
CA TYR A 711 3.34 4.77 -13.19
C TYR A 711 3.36 3.31 -13.63
N ALA A 712 4.47 2.59 -13.44
CA ALA A 712 4.66 1.24 -13.97
C ALA A 712 3.61 0.25 -13.43
N PHE A 713 3.25 0.33 -12.15
CA PHE A 713 2.28 -0.60 -11.56
C PHE A 713 0.85 -0.22 -11.94
N VAL A 714 0.54 1.07 -12.08
CA VAL A 714 -0.77 1.54 -12.59
C VAL A 714 -0.93 1.15 -14.07
N ILE A 715 0.10 1.31 -14.91
CA ILE A 715 0.09 0.83 -16.30
C ILE A 715 -0.17 -0.69 -16.35
N ALA A 716 0.52 -1.48 -15.51
CA ALA A 716 0.29 -2.93 -15.45
C ALA A 716 -1.17 -3.28 -15.08
N GLY A 717 -1.72 -2.60 -14.07
CA GLY A 717 -3.12 -2.73 -13.66
C GLY A 717 -4.12 -2.32 -14.74
N LEU A 718 -3.84 -1.24 -15.47
CA LEU A 718 -4.68 -0.76 -16.59
C LEU A 718 -4.65 -1.73 -17.78
N LEU A 719 -3.50 -2.33 -18.11
CA LEU A 719 -3.40 -3.35 -19.15
C LEU A 719 -4.14 -4.64 -18.75
N ASP A 720 -4.04 -5.06 -17.50
CA ASP A 720 -4.81 -6.19 -16.97
C ASP A 720 -6.32 -5.88 -16.97
N LEU A 721 -6.71 -4.65 -16.66
CA LEU A 721 -8.10 -4.19 -16.67
C LEU A 721 -8.67 -4.06 -18.09
N TYR A 722 -7.85 -3.68 -19.08
CA TYR A 722 -8.19 -3.77 -20.50
C TYR A 722 -8.48 -5.22 -20.91
N GLU A 723 -7.61 -6.19 -20.57
CA GLU A 723 -7.90 -7.61 -20.85
C GLU A 723 -9.19 -8.07 -20.13
N ALA A 724 -9.41 -7.62 -18.89
CA ALA A 724 -10.54 -8.02 -18.05
C ALA A 724 -11.90 -7.43 -18.46
N THR A 725 -11.92 -6.23 -19.03
CA THR A 725 -13.15 -5.48 -19.38
C THR A 725 -13.36 -5.31 -20.88
N GLY A 726 -12.30 -5.24 -21.67
CA GLY A 726 -12.34 -4.89 -23.10
C GLY A 726 -12.59 -3.41 -23.37
N ASP A 727 -12.69 -2.58 -22.32
CA ASP A 727 -12.82 -1.14 -22.47
C ASP A 727 -11.47 -0.54 -22.90
N ALA A 728 -11.43 -0.04 -24.13
CA ALA A 728 -10.25 0.55 -24.74
C ALA A 728 -9.69 1.76 -23.97
N ARG A 729 -10.50 2.42 -23.13
CA ARG A 729 -10.06 3.54 -22.29
C ARG A 729 -8.87 3.17 -21.40
N TRP A 730 -8.83 1.95 -20.87
CA TRP A 730 -7.74 1.53 -20.00
C TRP A 730 -6.41 1.37 -20.75
N LEU A 731 -6.46 0.91 -22.00
CA LEU A 731 -5.29 0.87 -22.89
C LEU A 731 -4.85 2.29 -23.29
N ASP A 732 -5.79 3.19 -23.57
CA ASP A 732 -5.49 4.60 -23.87
C ASP A 732 -4.78 5.29 -22.69
N GLU A 733 -5.28 5.12 -21.46
CA GLU A 733 -4.65 5.69 -20.26
C GLU A 733 -3.29 5.06 -19.95
N ALA A 734 -3.13 3.74 -20.18
CA ALA A 734 -1.82 3.08 -20.07
C ALA A 734 -0.79 3.69 -21.03
N VAL A 735 -1.18 3.96 -22.28
CA VAL A 735 -0.34 4.64 -23.29
C VAL A 735 -0.02 6.09 -22.91
N VAL A 736 -0.97 6.81 -22.31
CA VAL A 736 -0.73 8.19 -21.85
C VAL A 736 0.24 8.22 -20.65
N LEU A 737 0.12 7.30 -19.70
CA LEU A 737 1.03 7.21 -18.54
C LEU A 737 2.43 6.76 -18.94
N ASP A 738 2.57 5.80 -19.87
CA ASP A 738 3.89 5.40 -20.38
C ASP A 738 4.60 6.56 -21.12
N ARG A 739 3.85 7.45 -21.80
CA ARG A 739 4.45 8.65 -22.40
C ARG A 739 5.09 9.58 -21.37
N VAL A 740 4.56 9.64 -20.14
CA VAL A 740 5.17 10.40 -19.05
C VAL A 740 6.49 9.74 -18.62
N LEU A 741 6.54 8.40 -18.56
CA LEU A 741 7.77 7.65 -18.29
C LEU A 741 8.82 7.87 -19.39
N GLU A 742 8.43 7.79 -20.66
CA GLU A 742 9.31 8.06 -21.81
C GLU A 742 9.91 9.47 -21.74
N GLN A 743 9.09 10.49 -21.47
CA GLN A 743 9.52 11.89 -21.51
C GLN A 743 10.39 12.30 -20.30
N HIS A 744 10.19 11.71 -19.13
CA HIS A 744 10.76 12.23 -17.88
C HIS A 744 11.62 11.24 -17.08
N PHE A 745 11.43 9.93 -17.26
CA PHE A 745 12.06 8.89 -16.45
C PHE A 745 13.04 8.02 -17.26
N GLU A 746 12.84 7.86 -18.57
CA GLU A 746 13.71 7.04 -19.41
C GLU A 746 15.13 7.59 -19.54
N ASP A 747 16.12 6.72 -19.38
CA ASP A 747 17.51 6.97 -19.76
C ASP A 747 17.72 6.52 -21.21
N THR A 748 17.59 7.45 -22.16
CA THR A 748 17.78 7.14 -23.58
C THR A 748 19.24 6.88 -23.97
N ARG A 749 20.21 7.11 -23.08
CA ARG A 749 21.63 6.85 -23.33
C ARG A 749 22.05 5.43 -22.96
N VAL A 750 21.65 4.96 -21.78
CA VAL A 750 22.04 3.64 -21.25
C VAL A 750 20.90 2.62 -21.35
N GLY A 751 19.65 3.08 -21.39
CA GLY A 751 18.44 2.25 -21.25
C GLY A 751 17.95 2.15 -19.80
N GLY A 752 16.71 1.70 -19.65
CA GLY A 752 16.00 1.66 -18.36
C GLY A 752 15.48 3.03 -17.92
N PHE A 753 14.94 3.08 -16.71
CA PHE A 753 14.19 4.22 -16.17
C PHE A 753 14.70 4.61 -14.78
N PHE A 754 14.94 5.90 -14.56
CA PHE A 754 15.23 6.46 -13.24
C PHE A 754 14.00 6.37 -12.33
N MET A 755 14.20 6.28 -11.02
CA MET A 755 13.11 6.28 -10.02
C MET A 755 12.33 7.60 -10.03
N THR A 756 13.04 8.72 -10.17
CA THR A 756 12.48 10.08 -10.16
C THR A 756 12.39 10.66 -11.56
N SER A 757 11.49 11.62 -11.78
CA SER A 757 11.46 12.41 -13.02
C SER A 757 12.69 13.33 -13.15
N ASN A 758 12.96 13.80 -14.36
CA ASN A 758 14.05 14.74 -14.66
C ASN A 758 13.87 16.14 -14.05
N ASP A 759 12.67 16.45 -13.55
CA ASP A 759 12.27 17.69 -12.90
C ASP A 759 11.88 17.49 -11.41
N HIS A 760 12.26 16.36 -10.81
CA HIS A 760 12.05 16.12 -9.37
C HIS A 760 13.09 16.88 -8.51
N GLU A 761 12.98 16.78 -7.18
CA GLU A 761 13.95 17.38 -6.24
C GLU A 761 15.35 16.82 -6.52
N ALA A 762 16.35 17.71 -6.60
CA ALA A 762 17.73 17.31 -6.83
C ALA A 762 18.35 16.69 -5.56
N LEU A 763 18.52 15.37 -5.57
CA LEU A 763 19.26 14.61 -4.55
C LEU A 763 20.68 14.24 -5.04
N LEU A 764 21.44 13.50 -4.24
CA LEU A 764 22.86 13.16 -4.50
C LEU A 764 23.09 12.43 -5.84
N ALA A 765 22.11 11.65 -6.28
CA ALA A 765 22.04 10.91 -7.53
C ALA A 765 20.57 10.65 -7.90
N ARG A 766 20.29 10.30 -9.16
CA ARG A 766 19.00 9.69 -9.55
C ARG A 766 19.22 8.18 -9.67
N GLU A 767 18.60 7.42 -8.80
CA GLU A 767 18.67 5.95 -8.83
C GLU A 767 17.99 5.39 -10.08
N LYS A 768 18.55 4.31 -10.64
CA LYS A 768 17.89 3.46 -11.65
C LYS A 768 17.55 2.10 -11.02
N PRO A 769 16.40 1.96 -10.34
CA PRO A 769 16.15 0.85 -9.41
C PRO A 769 15.97 -0.45 -10.18
N SER A 770 16.78 -1.47 -9.85
CA SER A 770 16.73 -2.80 -10.47
C SER A 770 16.48 -3.95 -9.50
N TYR A 771 16.51 -3.69 -8.18
CA TYR A 771 16.38 -4.73 -7.17
C TYR A 771 14.90 -5.03 -6.89
N ASP A 772 14.49 -6.28 -7.12
CA ASP A 772 13.18 -6.80 -6.77
C ASP A 772 13.22 -7.29 -5.31
N GLY A 773 12.62 -6.51 -4.40
CA GLY A 773 12.63 -6.76 -2.96
C GLY A 773 11.32 -7.36 -2.45
N ALA A 774 10.69 -6.69 -1.48
CA ALA A 774 9.31 -6.97 -1.09
C ALA A 774 8.31 -6.53 -2.18
N GLU A 775 8.66 -5.47 -2.89
CA GLU A 775 8.00 -4.98 -4.10
C GLU A 775 8.92 -5.27 -5.31
N PRO A 776 8.36 -5.53 -6.52
CA PRO A 776 9.17 -5.57 -7.73
C PRO A 776 9.73 -4.17 -8.03
N SER A 777 10.84 -4.06 -8.75
CA SER A 777 11.35 -2.77 -9.20
C SER A 777 10.45 -2.18 -10.29
N GLY A 778 10.33 -0.85 -10.31
CA GLY A 778 9.59 -0.14 -11.36
C GLY A 778 10.14 -0.44 -12.77
N ASN A 779 11.44 -0.71 -12.91
CA ASN A 779 12.04 -1.16 -14.18
C ASN A 779 11.53 -2.55 -14.58
N SER A 780 11.55 -3.51 -13.66
CA SER A 780 11.10 -4.90 -13.91
C SER A 780 9.68 -4.93 -14.49
N VAL A 781 8.75 -4.19 -13.88
CA VAL A 781 7.36 -4.11 -14.34
C VAL A 781 7.24 -3.30 -15.64
N GLN A 782 7.96 -2.19 -15.78
CA GLN A 782 7.84 -1.35 -16.97
C GLN A 782 8.36 -2.02 -18.24
N VAL A 783 9.42 -2.84 -18.16
CA VAL A 783 9.88 -3.63 -19.32
C VAL A 783 8.78 -4.58 -19.78
N LEU A 784 8.11 -5.29 -18.86
CA LEU A 784 7.00 -6.17 -19.22
C LEU A 784 5.80 -5.39 -19.78
N ASN A 785 5.49 -4.21 -19.25
CA ASN A 785 4.45 -3.34 -19.81
C ASN A 785 4.74 -2.94 -21.26
N LEU A 786 5.99 -2.58 -21.57
CA LEU A 786 6.40 -2.21 -22.93
C LEU A 786 6.28 -3.39 -23.90
N LEU A 787 6.63 -4.61 -23.49
CA LEU A 787 6.41 -5.81 -24.29
C LEU A 787 4.91 -6.06 -24.53
N ARG A 788 4.06 -5.93 -23.51
CA ARG A 788 2.60 -6.06 -23.66
C ARG A 788 1.98 -4.97 -24.54
N LEU A 789 2.46 -3.72 -24.42
CA LEU A 789 2.06 -2.61 -25.28
C LEU A 789 2.49 -2.85 -26.73
N HIS A 790 3.64 -3.48 -26.96
CA HIS A 790 4.05 -3.92 -28.29
C HIS A 790 3.07 -4.95 -28.89
N GLU A 791 2.76 -6.03 -28.16
CA GLU A 791 1.83 -7.08 -28.63
C GLU A 791 0.41 -6.55 -28.87
N LEU A 792 -0.05 -5.58 -28.08
CA LEU A 792 -1.37 -4.97 -28.26
C LEU A 792 -1.41 -3.97 -29.42
N THR A 793 -0.45 -3.05 -29.51
CA THR A 793 -0.49 -1.94 -30.47
C THR A 793 0.23 -2.22 -31.79
N THR A 794 1.01 -3.30 -31.86
CA THR A 794 2.00 -3.61 -32.92
C THR A 794 3.11 -2.55 -33.10
N ASN A 795 3.19 -1.56 -32.22
CA ASN A 795 4.18 -0.48 -32.31
C ASN A 795 5.56 -0.97 -31.82
N ASP A 796 6.49 -1.16 -32.76
CA ASP A 796 7.88 -1.54 -32.51
C ASP A 796 8.66 -0.56 -31.61
N HIS A 797 8.16 0.66 -31.39
CA HIS A 797 8.78 1.62 -30.46
C HIS A 797 8.84 1.09 -29.03
N TYR A 798 7.77 0.46 -28.55
CA TYR A 798 7.74 -0.14 -27.21
C TYR A 798 8.71 -1.30 -27.08
N ARG A 799 8.78 -2.19 -28.09
CA ARG A 799 9.76 -3.28 -28.15
C ARG A 799 11.19 -2.76 -28.06
N ARG A 800 11.56 -1.75 -28.86
CA ARG A 800 12.91 -1.14 -28.81
C ARG A 800 13.22 -0.50 -27.46
N ARG A 801 12.24 0.05 -26.75
CA ARG A 801 12.40 0.60 -25.38
C ARG A 801 12.63 -0.52 -24.36
N ALA A 802 11.84 -1.60 -24.45
CA ALA A 802 12.03 -2.80 -23.62
C ALA A 802 13.41 -3.45 -23.84
N GLU A 803 13.83 -3.60 -25.09
CA GLU A 803 15.13 -4.18 -25.46
C GLU A 803 16.30 -3.36 -24.91
N ARG A 804 16.29 -2.02 -25.04
CA ARG A 804 17.30 -1.15 -24.42
C ARG A 804 17.37 -1.31 -22.91
N ALA A 805 16.21 -1.40 -22.25
CA ALA A 805 16.15 -1.58 -20.81
C ALA A 805 16.65 -2.97 -20.37
N LEU A 806 16.30 -4.04 -21.10
CA LEU A 806 16.84 -5.39 -20.84
C LEU A 806 18.36 -5.45 -21.00
N SER A 807 18.91 -4.79 -22.02
CA SER A 807 20.37 -4.66 -22.18
C SER A 807 21.01 -3.85 -21.04
N ALA A 808 20.40 -2.75 -20.60
CA ALA A 808 20.89 -1.95 -19.47
C ALA A 808 21.05 -2.74 -18.15
N PHE A 809 20.29 -3.83 -17.99
CA PHE A 809 20.36 -4.70 -16.82
C PHE A 809 21.00 -6.09 -17.12
N GLY A 810 21.52 -6.31 -18.33
CA GLY A 810 22.07 -7.60 -18.78
C GLY A 810 23.16 -8.16 -17.87
N ASP A 811 24.14 -7.34 -17.47
CA ASP A 811 25.22 -7.73 -16.57
C ASP A 811 24.74 -8.11 -15.16
N THR A 812 23.65 -7.49 -14.70
CA THR A 812 23.05 -7.77 -13.39
C THR A 812 22.20 -9.03 -13.45
N LEU A 813 21.44 -9.21 -14.53
CA LEU A 813 20.74 -10.46 -14.84
C LEU A 813 21.70 -11.65 -14.96
N ALA A 814 22.87 -11.49 -15.58
CA ALA A 814 23.86 -12.55 -15.71
C ALA A 814 24.53 -12.92 -14.37
N ARG A 815 24.89 -11.93 -13.54
CA ARG A 815 25.60 -12.15 -12.26
C ARG A 815 24.68 -12.52 -11.10
N ALA A 816 23.52 -11.90 -11.01
CA ALA A 816 22.61 -11.97 -9.87
C ALA A 816 21.13 -12.04 -10.31
N PRO A 817 20.73 -13.01 -11.15
CA PRO A 817 19.36 -13.08 -11.70
C PRO A 817 18.28 -13.17 -10.62
N THR A 818 18.60 -13.77 -9.46
CA THR A 818 17.66 -13.91 -8.35
C THR A 818 17.32 -12.60 -7.62
N ALA A 819 18.04 -11.51 -7.91
CA ALA A 819 17.72 -10.16 -7.45
C ALA A 819 16.73 -9.42 -8.38
N LEU A 820 16.45 -9.97 -9.56
CA LEU A 820 15.67 -9.37 -10.66
C LEU A 820 14.50 -10.31 -11.07
N SER A 821 13.87 -10.98 -10.10
CA SER A 821 12.85 -12.01 -10.31
C SER A 821 11.66 -11.62 -11.20
N GLU A 822 11.17 -10.39 -11.10
CA GLU A 822 10.06 -9.88 -11.91
C GLU A 822 10.57 -9.51 -13.32
N MET A 823 11.81 -9.03 -13.44
CA MET A 823 12.42 -8.78 -14.76
C MET A 823 12.68 -10.09 -15.52
N LEU A 824 12.94 -11.21 -14.82
CA LEU A 824 12.98 -12.53 -15.45
C LEU A 824 11.66 -12.92 -16.13
N LEU A 825 10.51 -12.37 -15.72
CA LEU A 825 9.24 -12.59 -16.41
C LEU A 825 9.20 -11.83 -17.75
N ALA A 826 9.85 -10.66 -17.83
CA ALA A 826 10.01 -9.94 -19.10
C ALA A 826 11.01 -10.62 -20.03
N VAL A 827 12.10 -11.20 -19.48
CA VAL A 827 13.03 -12.06 -20.26
C VAL A 827 12.31 -13.30 -20.77
N ASP A 828 11.50 -13.97 -19.94
CA ASP A 828 10.66 -15.10 -20.36
C ASP A 828 9.66 -14.70 -21.47
N TYR A 829 9.00 -13.55 -21.35
CA TYR A 829 8.08 -13.02 -22.37
C TYR A 829 8.77 -12.71 -23.70
N GLN A 830 9.99 -12.14 -23.66
CA GLN A 830 10.81 -11.84 -24.84
C GLN A 830 11.34 -13.11 -25.56
N LEU A 831 11.53 -14.21 -24.81
CA LEU A 831 12.05 -15.48 -25.35
C LEU A 831 10.95 -16.48 -25.75
N ASP A 832 9.74 -16.37 -25.20
CA ASP A 832 8.55 -17.13 -25.61
C ASP A 832 8.05 -16.61 -26.98
N THR A 833 6.97 -17.19 -27.49
CA THR A 833 6.16 -16.60 -28.55
C THR A 833 4.77 -16.33 -27.98
N PRO A 834 4.52 -15.11 -27.45
CA PRO A 834 3.26 -14.75 -26.82
C PRO A 834 2.06 -15.05 -27.70
N LYS A 835 0.97 -15.53 -27.11
CA LYS A 835 -0.29 -15.74 -27.84
C LYS A 835 -1.03 -14.43 -27.97
N GLU A 836 -1.21 -13.95 -29.18
CA GLU A 836 -2.05 -12.79 -29.45
C GLU A 836 -3.50 -13.30 -29.65
N ILE A 837 -4.38 -13.09 -28.66
CA ILE A 837 -5.74 -13.64 -28.66
C ILE A 837 -6.75 -12.54 -28.94
N VAL A 838 -7.53 -12.70 -30.02
CA VAL A 838 -8.69 -11.86 -30.33
C VAL A 838 -9.96 -12.70 -30.31
N VAL A 839 -10.94 -12.31 -29.49
CA VAL A 839 -12.30 -12.89 -29.51
C VAL A 839 -13.28 -11.83 -30.01
N VAL A 840 -13.80 -12.03 -31.23
CA VAL A 840 -14.84 -11.16 -31.79
C VAL A 840 -16.21 -11.71 -31.40
N VAL A 841 -17.01 -10.90 -30.71
CA VAL A 841 -18.39 -11.24 -30.31
C VAL A 841 -19.41 -10.57 -31.23
N PRO A 842 -20.60 -11.17 -31.43
CA PRO A 842 -21.64 -10.55 -32.26
C PRO A 842 -22.09 -9.17 -31.74
N SER A 843 -22.29 -9.01 -30.43
CA SER A 843 -22.88 -7.80 -29.84
C SER A 843 -22.37 -7.45 -28.45
N THR A 844 -22.25 -8.42 -27.53
CA THR A 844 -21.95 -8.14 -26.12
C THR A 844 -20.82 -9.03 -25.59
N ARG A 845 -19.97 -8.47 -24.72
CA ARG A 845 -18.80 -9.17 -24.15
C ARG A 845 -19.15 -10.51 -23.48
N GLY A 846 -20.33 -10.65 -22.88
CA GLY A 846 -20.78 -11.92 -22.27
C GLY A 846 -20.82 -13.09 -23.25
N GLN A 847 -20.99 -12.84 -24.56
CA GLN A 847 -20.93 -13.88 -25.59
C GLN A 847 -19.53 -14.51 -25.74
N ALA A 848 -18.48 -13.93 -25.13
CA ALA A 848 -17.13 -14.50 -25.09
C ALA A 848 -16.94 -15.55 -23.97
N ASP A 849 -17.86 -15.68 -23.01
CA ASP A 849 -17.71 -16.58 -21.85
C ASP A 849 -17.30 -18.03 -22.20
N PRO A 850 -17.79 -18.66 -23.28
CA PRO A 850 -17.34 -20.00 -23.69
C PRO A 850 -15.83 -20.07 -23.99
N PHE A 851 -15.21 -19.00 -24.48
CA PHE A 851 -13.76 -18.92 -24.70
C PHE A 851 -12.99 -18.48 -23.44
N LEU A 852 -13.66 -17.79 -22.50
CA LEU A 852 -13.05 -17.46 -21.22
C LEU A 852 -12.86 -18.70 -20.33
N VAL A 853 -13.70 -19.72 -20.43
CA VAL A 853 -13.55 -20.96 -19.64
C VAL A 853 -12.20 -21.65 -19.88
N PRO A 854 -11.75 -21.94 -21.12
CA PRO A 854 -10.39 -22.44 -21.36
C PRO A 854 -9.27 -21.50 -20.87
N LEU A 855 -9.46 -20.17 -20.88
CA LEU A 855 -8.48 -19.22 -20.36
C LEU A 855 -8.40 -19.21 -18.82
N ARG A 856 -9.49 -19.55 -18.13
CA ARG A 856 -9.52 -19.70 -16.66
C ARG A 856 -8.68 -20.89 -16.21
N THR A 857 -8.68 -21.98 -16.97
CA THR A 857 -8.04 -23.25 -16.59
C THR A 857 -6.70 -23.54 -17.28
N THR A 858 -6.20 -22.61 -18.11
CA THR A 858 -4.90 -22.75 -18.81
C THR A 858 -3.91 -21.72 -18.30
N PHE A 859 -2.76 -22.15 -17.77
CA PHE A 859 -1.66 -21.24 -17.45
C PHE A 859 -1.01 -20.69 -18.72
N LEU A 860 -1.45 -19.48 -19.09
CA LEU A 860 -0.96 -18.74 -20.25
C LEU A 860 -0.43 -17.36 -19.82
N PRO A 861 0.76 -17.31 -19.20
CA PRO A 861 1.32 -16.08 -18.64
C PRO A 861 1.78 -15.07 -19.70
N ASN A 862 2.16 -15.55 -20.89
CA ASN A 862 2.71 -14.75 -21.98
C ASN A 862 1.68 -14.69 -23.12
N ARG A 863 0.88 -13.62 -23.12
CA ARG A 863 -0.20 -13.39 -24.09
C ARG A 863 -0.52 -11.90 -24.22
N SER A 864 -1.38 -11.60 -25.18
CA SER A 864 -2.30 -10.46 -25.16
C SER A 864 -3.74 -10.97 -25.35
N LEU A 865 -4.73 -10.29 -24.76
CA LEU A 865 -6.14 -10.65 -24.92
C LEU A 865 -6.98 -9.42 -25.29
N THR A 866 -7.66 -9.48 -26.43
CA THR A 866 -8.63 -8.49 -26.86
C THR A 866 -9.99 -9.15 -27.10
N ILE A 867 -11.06 -8.59 -26.55
CA ILE A 867 -12.43 -9.03 -26.79
C ILE A 867 -13.22 -7.82 -27.26
N VAL A 868 -13.84 -7.92 -28.44
CA VAL A 868 -14.41 -6.77 -29.15
C VAL A 868 -15.74 -7.16 -29.78
N ALA A 869 -16.75 -6.28 -29.71
CA ALA A 869 -18.00 -6.46 -30.42
C ALA A 869 -17.80 -6.19 -31.92
N SER A 870 -18.59 -6.83 -32.78
CA SER A 870 -18.39 -6.77 -34.24
C SER A 870 -18.47 -5.33 -34.78
N ASP A 871 -19.33 -4.50 -34.20
CA ASP A 871 -19.49 -3.08 -34.57
C ASP A 871 -18.30 -2.21 -34.12
N ASP A 872 -17.59 -2.60 -33.06
CA ASP A 872 -16.47 -1.86 -32.49
C ASP A 872 -15.12 -2.16 -33.17
N VAL A 873 -15.03 -3.24 -33.97
CA VAL A 873 -13.77 -3.71 -34.59
C VAL A 873 -13.03 -2.59 -35.33
N ALA A 874 -13.75 -1.83 -36.17
CA ALA A 874 -13.15 -0.74 -36.96
C ALA A 874 -12.67 0.45 -36.10
N THR A 875 -13.27 0.65 -34.94
CA THR A 875 -12.86 1.69 -33.98
C THR A 875 -11.66 1.23 -33.15
N LEU A 876 -11.63 -0.04 -32.75
CA LEU A 876 -10.55 -0.62 -31.96
C LEU A 876 -9.30 -0.92 -32.79
N ALA A 877 -9.41 -1.22 -34.09
CA ALA A 877 -8.29 -1.44 -35.00
C ALA A 877 -7.28 -0.29 -35.03
N LYS A 878 -7.72 0.94 -34.75
CA LYS A 878 -6.86 2.14 -34.62
C LYS A 878 -5.89 2.10 -33.44
N ARG A 879 -6.18 1.25 -32.43
CA ARG A 879 -5.40 1.06 -31.20
C ARG A 879 -4.74 -0.31 -31.15
N VAL A 880 -5.46 -1.34 -31.61
CA VAL A 880 -5.05 -2.75 -31.64
C VAL A 880 -5.17 -3.25 -33.07
N PRO A 881 -4.18 -2.99 -33.95
CA PRO A 881 -4.28 -3.32 -35.39
C PRO A 881 -4.58 -4.79 -35.66
N LEU A 882 -4.21 -5.69 -34.76
CA LEU A 882 -4.52 -7.11 -34.89
C LEU A 882 -6.03 -7.42 -34.96
N VAL A 883 -6.95 -6.55 -34.49
CA VAL A 883 -8.39 -6.81 -34.67
C VAL A 883 -8.89 -6.57 -36.10
N GLU A 884 -8.12 -5.90 -36.95
CA GLU A 884 -8.53 -5.56 -38.32
C GLU A 884 -8.89 -6.81 -39.13
N GLY A 885 -10.00 -6.73 -39.89
CA GLY A 885 -10.53 -7.82 -40.72
C GLY A 885 -11.09 -9.03 -39.94
N LYS A 886 -11.05 -9.06 -38.61
CA LYS A 886 -11.60 -10.16 -37.80
C LYS A 886 -13.10 -9.96 -37.57
N ILE A 887 -13.87 -11.03 -37.76
CA ILE A 887 -15.35 -11.02 -37.67
C ILE A 887 -15.89 -12.14 -36.77
N ALA A 888 -17.08 -11.94 -36.20
CA ALA A 888 -17.87 -13.00 -35.61
C ALA A 888 -18.52 -13.86 -36.72
N ARG A 889 -18.12 -15.13 -36.83
CA ARG A 889 -18.55 -16.04 -37.91
C ARG A 889 -19.90 -16.69 -37.57
N GLY A 890 -20.83 -16.65 -38.52
CA GLY A 890 -22.13 -17.32 -38.40
C GLY A 890 -22.97 -16.85 -37.21
N GLY A 891 -22.85 -15.57 -36.82
CA GLY A 891 -23.55 -15.02 -35.65
C GLY A 891 -23.04 -15.54 -34.30
N LYS A 892 -21.87 -16.20 -34.25
CA LYS A 892 -21.27 -16.76 -33.04
C LYS A 892 -19.97 -16.03 -32.69
N ALA A 893 -19.67 -15.97 -31.39
CA ALA A 893 -18.36 -15.53 -30.92
C ALA A 893 -17.27 -16.38 -31.59
N THR A 894 -16.20 -15.74 -32.04
CA THR A 894 -15.14 -16.37 -32.82
C THR A 894 -13.78 -15.98 -32.27
N ALA A 895 -12.98 -16.97 -31.89
CA ALA A 895 -11.62 -16.78 -31.42
C ALA A 895 -10.61 -16.89 -32.56
N TYR A 896 -9.63 -16.00 -32.52
CA TYR A 896 -8.44 -15.95 -33.36
C TYR A 896 -7.25 -16.03 -32.42
N VAL A 897 -6.42 -17.07 -32.56
CA VAL A 897 -5.17 -17.23 -31.82
C VAL A 897 -4.02 -17.04 -32.80
N CYS A 898 -3.21 -16.02 -32.55
CA CYS A 898 -2.12 -15.62 -33.44
C CYS A 898 -0.78 -15.68 -32.71
N GLU A 899 0.28 -15.88 -33.49
CA GLU A 899 1.67 -15.86 -33.07
C GLU A 899 2.43 -15.01 -34.08
N ARG A 900 3.14 -13.96 -33.63
CA ARG A 900 3.89 -13.05 -34.52
C ARG A 900 3.00 -12.48 -35.64
N ARG A 901 1.76 -12.13 -35.30
CA ARG A 901 0.69 -11.59 -36.16
C ARG A 901 0.12 -12.60 -37.18
N VAL A 902 0.58 -13.86 -37.17
CA VAL A 902 0.06 -14.95 -38.02
C VAL A 902 -0.94 -15.78 -37.23
N CYS A 903 -2.20 -15.79 -37.66
CA CYS A 903 -3.28 -16.45 -36.96
C CYS A 903 -3.49 -17.90 -37.42
N ALA A 904 -3.76 -18.80 -36.47
CA ALA A 904 -4.35 -20.11 -36.76
C ALA A 904 -5.76 -19.95 -37.36
N LEU A 905 -6.31 -21.04 -37.92
CA LEU A 905 -7.69 -21.04 -38.41
C LEU A 905 -8.66 -20.60 -37.28
N PRO A 906 -9.47 -19.56 -37.49
CA PRO A 906 -10.36 -19.04 -36.46
C PRO A 906 -11.50 -20.01 -36.17
N THR A 907 -11.92 -20.04 -34.91
CA THR A 907 -12.82 -21.07 -34.40
C THR A 907 -14.02 -20.48 -33.64
N THR A 908 -15.19 -21.08 -33.85
CA THR A 908 -16.39 -20.89 -33.02
C THR A 908 -16.53 -21.98 -31.94
N ASP A 909 -15.59 -22.92 -31.87
CA ASP A 909 -15.55 -24.04 -30.93
C ASP A 909 -14.49 -23.78 -29.82
N PRO A 910 -14.91 -23.65 -28.55
CA PRO A 910 -14.01 -23.54 -27.40
C PRO A 910 -13.02 -24.70 -27.23
N ALA A 911 -13.36 -25.92 -27.65
CA ALA A 911 -12.47 -27.08 -27.53
C ALA A 911 -11.30 -27.01 -28.54
N VAL A 912 -11.54 -26.49 -29.74
CA VAL A 912 -10.49 -26.16 -30.71
C VAL A 912 -9.63 -24.99 -30.19
N PHE A 913 -10.26 -23.95 -29.63
CA PHE A 913 -9.54 -22.82 -29.04
C PHE A 913 -8.62 -23.26 -27.88
N ALA A 914 -9.10 -24.12 -26.98
CA ALA A 914 -8.29 -24.69 -25.89
C ALA A 914 -7.02 -25.38 -26.43
N LYS A 915 -7.13 -26.17 -27.51
CA LYS A 915 -5.99 -26.80 -28.17
C LYS A 915 -5.04 -25.81 -28.86
N GLN A 916 -5.53 -24.65 -29.32
CA GLN A 916 -4.70 -23.60 -29.90
C GLN A 916 -3.86 -22.88 -28.83
N ILE A 917 -4.47 -22.51 -27.70
CA ILE A 917 -3.78 -21.79 -26.63
C ILE A 917 -2.82 -22.67 -25.81
N ALA A 918 -3.08 -23.97 -25.71
CA ALA A 918 -2.26 -24.92 -24.95
C ALA A 918 -0.89 -25.24 -25.58
N LYS A 919 -0.64 -24.81 -26.83
CA LYS A 919 0.66 -25.02 -27.48
C LYS A 919 1.74 -24.17 -26.82
N VAL A 920 2.80 -24.80 -26.31
CA VAL A 920 4.00 -24.14 -25.78
C VAL A 920 5.16 -24.40 -26.73
N THR A 921 5.87 -23.34 -27.12
CA THR A 921 7.17 -23.46 -27.78
C THR A 921 8.22 -23.75 -26.70
N PRO A 922 8.97 -24.85 -26.75
CA PRO A 922 9.97 -25.14 -25.72
C PRO A 922 11.08 -24.09 -25.70
N LEU A 923 11.54 -23.70 -24.50
CA LEU A 923 12.72 -22.87 -24.32
C LEU A 923 13.91 -23.61 -24.93
N THR A 924 14.37 -23.14 -26.09
CA THR A 924 15.42 -23.83 -26.86
C THR A 924 16.76 -23.62 -26.17
N PRO A 925 17.57 -24.68 -25.95
CA PRO A 925 18.92 -24.50 -25.44
C PRO A 925 19.69 -23.55 -26.36
N THR A 926 20.36 -22.56 -25.79
CA THR A 926 21.39 -21.81 -26.51
C THR A 926 22.38 -22.81 -27.07
N ALA A 927 22.60 -22.78 -28.38
CA ALA A 927 23.62 -23.62 -29.01
C ALA A 927 24.95 -23.28 -28.34
N THR A 928 25.59 -24.28 -27.74
CA THR A 928 26.90 -24.11 -27.10
C THR A 928 27.88 -23.55 -28.13
N PRO A 929 28.53 -22.40 -27.89
CA PRO A 929 29.47 -21.80 -28.83
C PRO A 929 30.72 -22.67 -29.03
#